data_AF-A0A1J5Q351-F1
#
_entry.id   AF-A0A1J5Q351-F1
#
_cell.length_a   1.000
_cell.length_b   1.000
_cell.length_c   1.000
_cell.angle_alpha   90.00
_cell.angle_beta   90.00
_cell.angle_gamma   90.00
#
_symmetry.space_group_name_H-M   'P 1'
#
loop_
_entity.id
_entity.type
_entity.pdbx_description
1 polymer ?
#
loop_
_entity_poly.entity_id
_entity_poly.type
_entity_poly.pdbx_seq_one_letter_code
_entity_poly.pdbx_strand_id
1 'polypeptide(L)'
;MGIVNAGQMGVYDDLDPALRERVEDVVLNRRADATERLLEVAEAVKGAAKDDTARLAWRELPVHQRLSHALVHGITDFIVEDTEEVWQAIRADGGRPLHVIEGPLMDGMNVVGDLFGAGKMFLPQVVKSARVMKQAVAHLLPYIEAEKLEMQAAGCDVRAKGKIVIATVKGDVHDIGKNIVTVVLQCNNFEVVNMGVMVPAKDILAKAREEGADIIGLSGLITPSLEEMQHVASEMQRDDYFRDRKMPLLIGGATTSRVHTAVKIAPHYEGPVVYVPDASRSVGVAQNLLSEQAAAYIAEIEADYVKVRELHANKRVTPLVSLAQARANKTRIDWTVYTPPVPKFIGRRVFRNYDLAEIAASIDWAPFFQTWDLAGKFPDILTDEIVGESARRVYSDAQRMLKRLIEGRWLTANAVIGLWPANSVNDDDIALYADGSRSTELMVWHGLRQQTERPVVGGVLRPNRALADYIAPKGVAADYVGVFAVTAGIGVDAKEKAFLADLDDYSAILLKALADRLAEGLAERMHQRVRTEFWAYAPNEALSSADLIAEKYRGIRPAPGYPACPEHSVKGEMFRVLGAADIGMSLTESWAMLPAASVSGFYLAHPEAKYFNVGPVGNDQKSDWECRAGRPLESVAVQALAPSAA
;
A
#
# COMPACT_ATOMS: atom_id res chain seq x y z
N MET A 1 8.77 35.44 -20.00
CA MET A 1 7.87 34.34 -19.58
C MET A 1 7.64 33.47 -20.82
N GLY A 2 8.38 32.37 -20.95
CA GLY A 2 8.24 31.46 -22.09
C GLY A 2 7.08 30.50 -21.86
N ILE A 3 6.19 30.35 -22.83
CA ILE A 3 5.12 29.34 -22.80
C ILE A 3 5.77 28.02 -23.20
N VAL A 4 5.91 27.08 -22.26
CA VAL A 4 6.56 25.78 -22.49
C VAL A 4 5.49 24.72 -22.79
N ASN A 5 5.64 24.01 -23.90
CA ASN A 5 4.82 22.84 -24.22
C ASN A 5 5.44 21.59 -23.56
N ALA A 6 4.85 21.14 -22.44
CA ALA A 6 5.37 20.01 -21.66
C ALA A 6 5.45 18.67 -22.44
N GLY A 7 4.76 18.54 -23.58
CA GLY A 7 4.78 17.35 -24.43
C GLY A 7 5.99 17.23 -25.36
N GLN A 8 6.88 18.23 -25.40
CA GLN A 8 8.07 18.26 -26.28
C GLN A 8 9.40 18.36 -25.51
N MET A 9 9.42 18.04 -24.22
CA MET A 9 10.68 17.99 -23.45
C MET A 9 11.41 16.67 -23.72
N GLY A 10 12.43 16.71 -24.58
CA GLY A 10 13.39 15.61 -24.78
C GLY A 10 14.45 15.56 -23.66
N VAL A 11 15.16 14.44 -23.54
CA VAL A 11 16.31 14.31 -22.64
C VAL A 11 17.43 15.21 -23.16
N TYR A 12 18.06 15.98 -22.29
CA TYR A 12 19.11 16.95 -22.66
C TYR A 12 20.27 16.30 -23.43
N ASP A 13 20.62 15.08 -23.05
CA ASP A 13 21.70 14.30 -23.67
C ASP A 13 21.31 13.71 -25.05
N ASP A 14 20.01 13.61 -25.33
CA ASP A 14 19.48 13.10 -26.61
C ASP A 14 19.25 14.22 -27.64
N LEU A 15 19.49 15.49 -27.26
CA LEU A 15 19.45 16.61 -28.20
C LEU A 15 20.57 16.47 -29.23
N ASP A 16 20.24 16.69 -30.50
CA ASP A 16 21.24 16.79 -31.57
C ASP A 16 22.38 17.73 -31.11
N PRO A 17 23.65 17.29 -31.17
CA PRO A 17 24.77 18.04 -30.59
C PRO A 17 24.88 19.48 -31.12
N ALA A 18 24.52 19.73 -32.38
CA ALA A 18 24.59 21.06 -32.99
C ALA A 18 23.41 21.95 -32.53
N LEU A 19 22.21 21.38 -32.35
CA LEU A 19 21.08 22.09 -31.74
C LEU A 19 21.36 22.41 -30.27
N ARG A 20 21.88 21.43 -29.51
CA ARG A 20 22.20 21.58 -28.08
C ARG A 20 23.21 22.70 -27.86
N GLU A 21 24.31 22.72 -28.61
CA GLU A 21 25.32 23.77 -28.54
C GLU A 21 24.72 25.16 -28.81
N ARG A 22 23.87 25.29 -29.84
CA ARG A 22 23.25 26.58 -30.20
C ARG A 22 22.22 27.06 -29.16
N VAL A 23 21.50 26.15 -28.52
CA VAL A 23 20.58 26.49 -27.40
C VAL A 23 21.37 26.87 -26.15
N GLU A 24 22.44 26.13 -25.84
CA GLU A 24 23.37 26.48 -24.74
C GLU A 24 24.00 27.87 -24.95
N ASP A 25 24.40 28.19 -26.18
CA ASP A 25 24.98 29.49 -26.54
C ASP A 25 24.03 30.66 -26.20
N VAL A 26 22.72 30.47 -26.43
CA VAL A 26 21.68 31.49 -26.15
C VAL A 26 21.33 31.53 -24.66
N VAL A 27 21.12 30.38 -24.02
CA VAL A 27 20.70 30.30 -22.61
C VAL A 27 21.82 30.74 -21.67
N LEU A 28 23.06 30.38 -21.98
CA LEU A 28 24.23 30.67 -21.16
C LEU A 28 25.00 31.92 -21.63
N ASN A 29 24.49 32.60 -22.66
CA ASN A 29 25.07 33.83 -23.22
C ASN A 29 26.57 33.70 -23.52
N ARG A 30 26.97 32.60 -24.16
CA ARG A 30 28.40 32.27 -24.39
C ARG A 30 29.03 33.11 -25.51
N ARG A 31 28.22 33.72 -26.38
CA ARG A 31 28.66 34.43 -27.59
C ARG A 31 27.65 35.49 -28.03
N ALA A 32 28.12 36.48 -28.78
CA ALA A 32 27.30 37.63 -29.21
C ALA A 32 26.34 37.32 -30.37
N ASP A 33 26.67 36.34 -31.22
CA ASP A 33 25.90 35.90 -32.39
C ASP A 33 25.00 34.67 -32.10
N ALA A 34 24.79 34.33 -30.82
CA ALA A 34 24.02 33.15 -30.40
C ALA A 34 22.58 33.16 -30.96
N THR A 35 21.93 34.33 -30.95
CA THR A 35 20.56 34.50 -31.44
C THR A 35 20.45 34.28 -32.95
N GLU A 36 21.40 34.77 -33.74
CA GLU A 36 21.41 34.61 -35.21
C GLU A 36 21.61 33.14 -35.58
N ARG A 37 22.53 32.45 -34.90
CA ARG A 37 22.76 31.01 -35.07
C ARG A 37 21.54 30.17 -34.71
N LEU A 38 20.79 30.53 -33.68
CA LEU A 38 19.57 29.79 -33.34
C LEU A 38 18.47 30.01 -34.41
N LEU A 39 18.38 31.21 -34.98
CA LEU A 39 17.43 31.53 -36.05
C LEU A 39 17.71 30.76 -37.35
N GLU A 40 18.98 30.48 -37.69
CA GLU A 40 19.34 29.62 -38.83
C GLU A 40 18.76 28.21 -38.70
N VAL A 41 18.72 27.65 -37.48
CA VAL A 41 18.12 26.34 -37.21
C VAL A 41 16.60 26.41 -37.30
N ALA A 42 16.00 27.49 -36.80
CA ALA A 42 14.55 27.69 -36.89
C ALA A 42 14.05 27.81 -38.34
N GLU A 43 14.84 28.42 -39.24
CA GLU A 43 14.55 28.46 -40.68
C GLU A 43 14.66 27.08 -41.35
N ALA A 44 15.59 26.22 -40.91
CA ALA A 44 15.71 24.84 -41.41
C ALA A 44 14.55 23.92 -41.00
N VAL A 45 13.84 24.25 -39.91
CA VAL A 45 12.74 23.44 -39.34
C VAL A 45 11.35 23.97 -39.76
N LYS A 46 11.27 25.13 -40.42
CA LYS A 46 10.03 25.75 -40.92
C LYS A 46 9.45 24.96 -42.10
N GLY A 47 8.68 23.91 -41.81
CA GLY A 47 7.97 23.12 -42.83
C GLY A 47 7.69 21.67 -42.46
N ALA A 48 8.25 21.15 -41.36
CA ALA A 48 7.93 19.80 -40.92
C ALA A 48 6.50 19.75 -40.35
N ALA A 49 5.62 18.97 -40.99
CA ALA A 49 4.38 18.50 -40.38
C ALA A 49 4.69 17.83 -39.01
N LYS A 50 3.69 17.56 -38.17
CA LYS A 50 3.89 16.74 -36.95
C LYS A 50 4.58 15.43 -37.35
N ASP A 51 5.88 15.40 -37.14
CA ASP A 51 6.77 14.41 -37.69
C ASP A 51 6.82 13.25 -36.68
N ASP A 52 5.91 12.28 -36.84
CA ASP A 52 5.94 11.04 -36.05
C ASP A 52 7.18 10.19 -36.40
N THR A 53 8.00 10.60 -37.37
CA THR A 53 9.24 9.94 -37.80
C THR A 53 10.25 9.84 -36.66
N ALA A 54 10.39 10.87 -35.81
CA ALA A 54 11.24 10.78 -34.61
C ALA A 54 10.69 9.79 -33.57
N ARG A 55 9.36 9.69 -33.43
CA ARG A 55 8.69 8.77 -32.50
C ARG A 55 8.77 7.31 -32.97
N LEU A 56 8.85 7.09 -34.28
CA LEU A 56 8.93 5.77 -34.90
C LEU A 56 10.34 5.40 -35.37
N ALA A 57 11.36 6.23 -35.11
CA ALA A 57 12.74 5.97 -35.54
C ALA A 57 13.28 4.61 -35.06
N TRP A 58 12.87 4.17 -33.86
CA TRP A 58 13.23 2.85 -33.32
C TRP A 58 12.69 1.67 -34.15
N ARG A 59 11.69 1.88 -35.03
CA ARG A 59 11.15 0.84 -35.93
C ARG A 59 12.14 0.42 -37.02
N GLU A 60 13.12 1.26 -37.33
CA GLU A 60 14.18 0.95 -38.30
C GLU A 60 15.26 0.02 -37.71
N LEU A 61 15.25 -0.19 -36.39
CA LEU A 61 16.19 -1.07 -35.72
C LEU A 61 15.90 -2.56 -36.06
N PRO A 62 16.90 -3.45 -35.93
CA PRO A 62 16.69 -4.89 -35.97
C PRO A 62 15.66 -5.34 -34.94
N VAL A 63 14.83 -6.34 -35.27
CA VAL A 63 13.69 -6.77 -34.44
C VAL A 63 14.06 -7.09 -32.98
N HIS A 64 15.24 -7.67 -32.71
CA HIS A 64 15.72 -7.90 -31.35
C HIS A 64 15.87 -6.58 -30.55
N GLN A 65 16.41 -5.54 -31.18
CA GLN A 65 16.55 -4.23 -30.57
C GLN A 65 15.19 -3.51 -30.45
N ARG A 66 14.27 -3.75 -31.39
CA ARG A 66 12.89 -3.26 -31.30
C ARG A 66 12.17 -3.84 -30.08
N LEU A 67 12.27 -5.15 -29.84
CA LEU A 67 11.70 -5.79 -28.66
C LEU A 67 12.30 -5.23 -27.36
N SER A 68 13.62 -5.10 -27.29
CA SER A 68 14.30 -4.52 -26.11
C SER A 68 13.84 -3.07 -25.87
N HIS A 69 13.78 -2.25 -26.92
CA HIS A 69 13.27 -0.89 -26.84
C HIS A 69 11.79 -0.86 -26.39
N ALA A 70 10.93 -1.71 -26.95
CA ALA A 70 9.53 -1.80 -26.56
C ALA A 70 9.36 -2.19 -25.07
N LEU A 71 10.15 -3.14 -24.58
CA LEU A 71 10.17 -3.55 -23.18
C LEU A 71 10.64 -2.41 -22.26
N VAL A 72 11.79 -1.80 -22.55
CA VAL A 72 12.36 -0.71 -21.72
C VAL A 72 11.43 0.50 -21.66
N HIS A 73 10.78 0.85 -22.78
CA HIS A 73 9.88 2.00 -22.84
C HIS A 73 8.40 1.67 -22.55
N GLY A 74 8.06 0.40 -22.34
CA GLY A 74 6.69 -0.02 -22.02
C GLY A 74 5.68 0.18 -23.17
N ILE A 75 6.13 -0.02 -24.42
CA ILE A 75 5.35 0.18 -25.65
C ILE A 75 4.67 -1.13 -26.06
N THR A 76 3.34 -1.11 -26.20
CA THR A 76 2.54 -2.29 -26.55
C THR A 76 2.13 -2.35 -28.02
N ASP A 77 2.21 -1.24 -28.76
CA ASP A 77 1.57 -1.09 -30.07
C ASP A 77 2.03 -2.12 -31.13
N PHE A 78 3.30 -2.53 -31.09
CA PHE A 78 3.92 -3.44 -32.08
C PHE A 78 4.44 -4.74 -31.48
N ILE A 79 4.16 -5.00 -30.18
CA ILE A 79 4.83 -6.09 -29.46
C ILE A 79 4.50 -7.46 -30.06
N VAL A 80 3.26 -7.67 -30.50
CA VAL A 80 2.82 -8.92 -31.11
C VAL A 80 3.53 -9.17 -32.44
N GLU A 81 3.59 -8.15 -33.30
CA GLU A 81 4.23 -8.22 -34.61
C GLU A 81 5.74 -8.48 -34.48
N ASP A 82 6.42 -7.75 -33.59
CA ASP A 82 7.85 -7.95 -33.36
C ASP A 82 8.16 -9.30 -32.73
N THR A 83 7.31 -9.78 -31.81
CA THR A 83 7.46 -11.10 -31.18
C THR A 83 7.29 -12.21 -32.21
N GLU A 84 6.30 -12.08 -33.10
CA GLU A 84 6.08 -13.03 -34.20
C GLU A 84 7.27 -13.05 -35.17
N GLU A 85 7.82 -11.89 -35.55
CA GLU A 85 8.97 -11.82 -36.45
C GLU A 85 10.19 -12.53 -35.87
N VAL A 86 10.49 -12.32 -34.57
CA VAL A 86 11.56 -13.07 -33.89
C VAL A 86 11.25 -14.55 -33.82
N TRP A 87 10.01 -14.92 -33.50
CA TRP A 87 9.61 -16.32 -33.44
C TRP A 87 9.85 -17.02 -34.78
N GLN A 88 9.45 -16.42 -35.91
CA GLN A 88 9.67 -17.01 -37.22
C GLN A 88 11.16 -17.15 -37.57
N ALA A 89 12.00 -16.18 -37.18
CA ALA A 89 13.45 -16.27 -37.35
C ALA A 89 14.05 -17.43 -36.52
N ILE A 90 13.73 -17.50 -35.23
CA ILE A 90 14.19 -18.56 -34.33
C ILE A 90 13.73 -19.94 -34.81
N ARG A 91 12.48 -20.05 -35.26
CA ARG A 91 11.92 -21.29 -35.79
C ARG A 91 12.64 -21.75 -37.06
N ALA A 92 13.01 -20.83 -37.95
CA ALA A 92 13.74 -21.15 -39.18
C ALA A 92 15.12 -21.77 -38.88
N ASP A 93 15.73 -21.36 -37.78
CA ASP A 93 17.02 -21.90 -37.28
C ASP A 93 16.86 -23.17 -36.43
N GLY A 94 15.66 -23.76 -36.38
CA GLY A 94 15.37 -24.96 -35.59
C GLY A 94 15.25 -24.70 -34.08
N GLY A 95 15.08 -23.43 -33.69
CA GLY A 95 14.87 -23.02 -32.32
C GLY A 95 13.43 -23.22 -31.83
N ARG A 96 13.24 -22.92 -30.55
CA ARG A 96 12.02 -23.20 -29.78
C ARG A 96 11.27 -21.90 -29.45
N PRO A 97 9.94 -21.91 -29.27
CA PRO A 97 9.20 -20.71 -28.88
C PRO A 97 9.75 -20.09 -27.59
N LEU A 98 10.20 -20.93 -26.65
CA LEU A 98 10.85 -20.50 -25.41
C LEU A 98 12.13 -19.69 -25.63
N HIS A 99 12.86 -19.90 -26.74
CA HIS A 99 14.07 -19.12 -27.02
C HIS A 99 13.76 -17.65 -27.33
N VAL A 100 12.53 -17.32 -27.76
CA VAL A 100 12.09 -15.91 -27.88
C VAL A 100 12.01 -15.26 -26.50
N ILE A 101 11.50 -16.02 -25.52
CA ILE A 101 11.41 -15.59 -24.13
C ILE A 101 12.80 -15.48 -23.53
N GLU A 102 13.55 -16.59 -23.50
CA GLU A 102 14.86 -16.71 -22.86
C GLU A 102 15.96 -15.86 -23.53
N GLY A 103 15.78 -15.47 -24.79
CA GLY A 103 16.66 -14.58 -25.53
C GLY A 103 16.17 -13.12 -25.50
N PRO A 104 15.64 -12.58 -26.61
CA PRO A 104 15.41 -11.14 -26.77
C PRO A 104 14.49 -10.51 -25.74
N LEU A 105 13.45 -11.22 -25.31
CA LEU A 105 12.53 -10.69 -24.31
C LEU A 105 13.22 -10.59 -22.94
N MET A 106 13.94 -11.64 -22.53
CA MET A 106 14.72 -11.61 -21.30
C MET A 106 15.89 -10.63 -21.37
N ASP A 107 16.54 -10.43 -22.52
CA ASP A 107 17.57 -9.41 -22.69
C ASP A 107 17.00 -8.01 -22.43
N GLY A 108 15.82 -7.71 -22.97
CA GLY A 108 15.12 -6.45 -22.67
C GLY A 108 14.77 -6.32 -21.19
N MET A 109 14.32 -7.41 -20.54
CA MET A 109 14.00 -7.40 -19.11
C MET A 109 15.22 -7.31 -18.20
N ASN A 110 16.37 -7.85 -18.62
CA ASN A 110 17.64 -7.68 -17.90
C ASN A 110 18.06 -6.20 -17.91
N VAL A 111 17.93 -5.51 -19.05
CA VAL A 111 18.18 -4.06 -19.13
C VAL A 111 17.23 -3.29 -18.20
N VAL A 112 15.95 -3.65 -18.15
CA VAL A 112 14.99 -3.07 -17.19
C VAL A 112 15.44 -3.30 -15.75
N GLY A 113 15.88 -4.52 -15.41
CA GLY A 113 16.40 -4.88 -14.10
C GLY A 113 17.65 -4.07 -13.71
N ASP A 114 18.61 -3.94 -14.63
CA ASP A 114 19.85 -3.17 -14.42
C ASP A 114 19.55 -1.68 -14.22
N LEU A 115 18.67 -1.11 -15.04
CA LEU A 115 18.25 0.30 -14.91
C LEU A 115 17.52 0.54 -13.59
N PHE A 116 16.67 -0.39 -13.17
CA PHE A 116 15.95 -0.31 -11.92
C PHE A 116 16.90 -0.45 -10.71
N GLY A 117 17.82 -1.41 -10.73
CA GLY A 117 18.85 -1.58 -9.70
C GLY A 117 19.82 -0.40 -9.61
N ALA A 118 20.09 0.28 -10.73
CA ALA A 118 20.89 1.51 -10.78
C ALA A 118 20.11 2.79 -10.41
N GLY A 119 18.81 2.70 -10.11
CA GLY A 119 17.96 3.85 -9.80
C GLY A 119 17.69 4.78 -10.99
N LYS A 120 17.86 4.29 -12.22
CA LYS A 120 17.58 5.02 -13.48
C LYS A 120 16.20 4.71 -14.07
N MET A 121 15.56 3.65 -13.57
CA MET A 121 14.18 3.29 -13.86
C MET A 121 13.45 3.08 -12.53
N PHE A 122 12.14 3.32 -12.51
CA PHE A 122 11.33 3.24 -11.31
C PHE A 122 10.12 2.34 -11.50
N LEU A 123 9.45 2.02 -10.40
CA LEU A 123 8.39 1.03 -10.38
C LEU A 123 7.27 1.25 -11.41
N PRO A 124 6.77 2.48 -11.68
CA PRO A 124 5.75 2.68 -12.72
C PRO A 124 6.20 2.22 -14.11
N GLN A 125 7.48 2.36 -14.44
CA GLN A 125 8.05 1.94 -15.71
C GLN A 125 8.22 0.42 -15.73
N VAL A 126 8.75 -0.17 -14.66
CA VAL A 126 8.93 -1.63 -14.55
C VAL A 126 7.60 -2.38 -14.73
N VAL A 127 6.51 -1.87 -14.14
CA VAL A 127 5.18 -2.48 -14.30
C VAL A 127 4.67 -2.34 -15.74
N LYS A 128 4.99 -1.24 -16.44
CA LYS A 128 4.67 -1.10 -17.88
C LYS A 128 5.49 -2.04 -18.75
N SER A 129 6.78 -2.23 -18.45
CA SER A 129 7.64 -3.21 -19.13
C SER A 129 7.09 -4.63 -18.95
N ALA A 130 6.64 -4.96 -17.74
CA ALA A 130 6.01 -6.24 -17.45
C ALA A 130 4.77 -6.50 -18.30
N ARG A 131 3.94 -5.48 -18.52
CA ARG A 131 2.77 -5.58 -19.40
C ARG A 131 3.16 -5.93 -20.83
N VAL A 132 4.20 -5.26 -21.36
CA VAL A 132 4.73 -5.56 -22.70
C VAL A 132 5.23 -7.02 -22.76
N MET A 133 5.98 -7.45 -21.74
CA MET A 133 6.45 -8.83 -21.60
C MET A 133 5.29 -9.84 -21.60
N LYS A 134 4.24 -9.59 -20.80
CA LYS A 134 3.06 -10.48 -20.73
C LYS A 134 2.33 -10.59 -22.07
N GLN A 135 2.18 -9.48 -22.79
CA GLN A 135 1.54 -9.50 -24.11
C GLN A 135 2.37 -10.29 -25.13
N ALA A 136 3.70 -10.15 -25.11
CA ALA A 136 4.60 -10.95 -25.93
C ALA A 136 4.49 -12.45 -25.61
N VAL A 137 4.56 -12.82 -24.32
CA VAL A 137 4.43 -14.21 -23.88
C VAL A 137 3.05 -14.78 -24.21
N ALA A 138 1.98 -14.00 -24.04
CA ALA A 138 0.62 -14.43 -24.37
C ALA A 138 0.47 -14.75 -25.86
N HIS A 139 1.16 -14.01 -26.74
CA HIS A 139 1.24 -14.33 -28.15
C HIS A 139 1.97 -15.66 -28.42
N LEU A 140 2.99 -15.98 -27.63
CA LEU A 140 3.77 -17.22 -27.78
C LEU A 140 3.11 -18.46 -27.17
N LEU A 141 2.14 -18.30 -26.25
CA LEU A 141 1.51 -19.41 -25.54
C LEU A 141 1.00 -20.54 -26.45
N PRO A 142 0.27 -20.27 -27.56
CA PRO A 142 -0.18 -21.34 -28.45
C PRO A 142 0.96 -22.18 -29.03
N TYR A 143 2.10 -21.55 -29.33
CA TYR A 143 3.28 -22.24 -29.85
C TYR A 143 3.98 -23.05 -28.75
N ILE A 144 4.07 -22.50 -27.53
CA ILE A 144 4.65 -23.18 -26.37
C ILE A 144 3.82 -24.41 -25.97
N GLU A 145 2.49 -24.31 -26.00
CA GLU A 145 1.60 -25.43 -25.70
C GLU A 145 1.71 -26.54 -26.74
N ALA A 146 1.74 -26.19 -28.03
CA ALA A 146 1.98 -27.15 -29.11
C ALA A 146 3.32 -27.89 -28.95
N GLU A 147 4.39 -27.14 -28.65
CA GLU A 147 5.70 -27.74 -28.40
C GLU A 147 5.71 -28.60 -27.12
N LYS A 148 5.10 -28.15 -26.02
CA LYS A 148 5.02 -28.94 -24.79
C LYS A 148 4.34 -30.29 -25.03
N LEU A 149 3.29 -30.33 -25.85
CA LEU A 149 2.64 -31.59 -26.25
C LEU A 149 3.59 -32.49 -27.05
N GLU A 150 4.35 -31.92 -27.98
CA GLU A 150 5.36 -32.65 -28.76
C GLU A 150 6.51 -33.17 -27.89
N MET A 151 6.97 -32.37 -26.94
CA MET A 151 8.05 -32.72 -26.01
C MET A 151 7.63 -33.69 -24.92
N GLN A 152 6.40 -33.59 -24.42
CA GLN A 152 5.81 -34.61 -23.54
C GLN A 152 5.68 -35.93 -24.27
N ALA A 153 5.30 -35.91 -25.55
CA ALA A 153 5.34 -37.11 -26.40
C ALA A 153 6.78 -37.64 -26.63
N ALA A 154 7.80 -36.77 -26.56
CA ALA A 154 9.21 -37.10 -26.69
C ALA A 154 9.95 -37.37 -25.36
N GLY A 155 9.30 -37.20 -24.20
CA GLY A 155 9.87 -37.47 -22.87
C GLY A 155 10.83 -36.41 -22.30
N CYS A 156 10.78 -35.16 -22.76
CA CYS A 156 11.67 -34.07 -22.31
C CYS A 156 11.03 -33.16 -21.23
N ASP A 157 11.81 -32.73 -20.22
CA ASP A 157 11.38 -31.84 -19.12
C ASP A 157 11.85 -30.39 -19.38
N VAL A 158 10.99 -29.39 -19.19
CA VAL A 158 11.28 -27.95 -19.40
C VAL A 158 11.06 -27.21 -18.08
N ARG A 159 12.09 -26.58 -17.51
CA ARG A 159 12.03 -25.95 -16.17
C ARG A 159 12.31 -24.44 -16.19
N ALA A 160 11.52 -23.69 -15.43
CA ALA A 160 11.73 -22.26 -15.13
C ALA A 160 12.90 -22.02 -14.15
N LYS A 161 13.32 -20.76 -13.96
CA LYS A 161 14.37 -20.38 -12.99
C LYS A 161 13.98 -20.67 -11.53
N GLY A 162 12.68 -20.73 -11.25
CA GLY A 162 12.10 -21.07 -9.95
C GLY A 162 10.62 -20.71 -9.91
N LYS A 163 9.87 -21.42 -9.06
CA LYS A 163 8.43 -21.23 -8.88
C LYS A 163 8.12 -20.70 -7.48
N ILE A 164 7.28 -19.67 -7.40
CA ILE A 164 6.94 -18.97 -6.15
C ILE A 164 5.42 -18.97 -5.99
N VAL A 165 4.92 -19.46 -4.84
CA VAL A 165 3.53 -19.26 -4.44
C VAL A 165 3.44 -18.01 -3.58
N ILE A 166 2.58 -17.07 -3.93
CA ILE A 166 2.38 -15.83 -3.17
C ILE A 166 0.91 -15.64 -2.77
N ALA A 167 0.66 -15.25 -1.52
CA ALA A 167 -0.69 -15.08 -0.99
C ALA A 167 -0.77 -13.91 0.00
N THR A 168 -1.88 -13.18 0.01
CA THR A 168 -2.25 -12.37 1.18
C THR A 168 -2.90 -13.30 2.19
N VAL A 169 -2.40 -13.28 3.42
CA VAL A 169 -2.78 -14.23 4.48
C VAL A 169 -4.26 -14.15 4.84
N LYS A 170 -4.74 -15.19 5.51
CA LYS A 170 -6.12 -15.33 5.97
C LYS A 170 -6.64 -14.06 6.66
N GLY A 171 -7.88 -13.69 6.32
CA GLY A 171 -8.58 -12.55 6.90
C GLY A 171 -8.10 -11.16 6.46
N ASP A 172 -7.02 -11.06 5.67
CA ASP A 172 -6.53 -9.81 5.09
C ASP A 172 -6.86 -9.73 3.58
N VAL A 173 -7.17 -8.52 3.12
CA VAL A 173 -7.82 -8.24 1.83
C VAL A 173 -6.99 -7.34 0.93
N HIS A 174 -5.93 -6.72 1.45
CA HIS A 174 -5.13 -5.79 0.65
C HIS A 174 -4.02 -6.51 -0.08
N ASP A 175 -3.87 -6.20 -1.37
CA ASP A 175 -2.97 -6.92 -2.27
C ASP A 175 -2.20 -6.04 -3.26
N ILE A 176 -2.29 -4.70 -3.17
CA ILE A 176 -1.57 -3.80 -4.07
C ILE A 176 -0.07 -4.12 -4.07
N GLY A 177 0.56 -4.16 -2.88
CA GLY A 177 1.98 -4.50 -2.74
C GLY A 177 2.30 -5.92 -3.23
N LYS A 178 1.44 -6.91 -2.95
CA LYS A 178 1.60 -8.29 -3.42
C LYS A 178 1.58 -8.37 -4.95
N ASN A 179 0.67 -7.65 -5.60
CA ASN A 179 0.53 -7.66 -7.05
C ASN A 179 1.74 -6.98 -7.70
N ILE A 180 2.27 -5.90 -7.09
CA ILE A 180 3.54 -5.30 -7.51
C ILE A 180 4.68 -6.32 -7.42
N VAL A 181 4.85 -7.01 -6.29
CA VAL A 181 5.88 -8.06 -6.11
C VAL A 181 5.72 -9.17 -7.16
N THR A 182 4.50 -9.62 -7.40
CA THR A 182 4.19 -10.64 -8.43
C THR A 182 4.69 -10.21 -9.80
N VAL A 183 4.36 -8.99 -10.21
CA VAL A 183 4.78 -8.43 -11.49
C VAL A 183 6.30 -8.31 -11.58
N VAL A 184 6.95 -7.81 -10.53
CA VAL A 184 8.42 -7.65 -10.49
C VAL A 184 9.16 -9.00 -10.51
N LEU A 185 8.63 -10.04 -9.86
CA LEU A 185 9.20 -11.39 -9.93
C LEU A 185 9.00 -12.03 -11.31
N GLN A 186 7.83 -11.86 -11.92
CA GLN A 186 7.55 -12.31 -13.29
C GLN A 186 8.47 -11.63 -14.32
N CYS A 187 8.78 -10.35 -14.12
CA CYS A 187 9.78 -9.63 -14.90
C CYS A 187 11.17 -10.27 -14.87
N ASN A 188 11.48 -11.07 -13.86
CA ASN A 188 12.78 -11.71 -13.64
C ASN A 188 12.75 -13.22 -13.91
N ASN A 189 11.78 -13.69 -14.70
CA ASN A 189 11.60 -15.08 -15.15
C ASN A 189 11.28 -16.08 -14.02
N PHE A 190 10.67 -15.61 -12.93
CA PHE A 190 10.05 -16.49 -11.94
C PHE A 190 8.64 -16.86 -12.36
N GLU A 191 8.27 -18.14 -12.19
CA GLU A 191 6.86 -18.54 -12.28
C GLU A 191 6.18 -18.19 -10.97
N VAL A 192 5.18 -17.31 -11.00
CA VAL A 192 4.51 -16.84 -9.78
C VAL A 192 3.05 -17.26 -9.78
N VAL A 193 2.68 -18.08 -8.80
CA VAL A 193 1.30 -18.50 -8.54
C VAL A 193 0.72 -17.58 -7.47
N ASN A 194 -0.04 -16.58 -7.90
CA ASN A 194 -0.70 -15.62 -7.01
C ASN A 194 -2.08 -16.14 -6.58
N MET A 195 -2.20 -16.51 -5.30
CA MET A 195 -3.42 -17.10 -4.74
C MET A 195 -4.51 -16.08 -4.37
N GLY A 196 -4.25 -14.79 -4.56
CA GLY A 196 -5.17 -13.73 -4.17
C GLY A 196 -5.11 -13.40 -2.68
N VAL A 197 -6.28 -13.16 -2.08
CA VAL A 197 -6.43 -12.62 -0.72
C VAL A 197 -7.22 -13.54 0.20
N MET A 198 -7.10 -13.32 1.51
CA MET A 198 -7.75 -14.11 2.56
C MET A 198 -7.45 -15.62 2.46
N VAL A 199 -6.22 -16.00 2.09
CA VAL A 199 -5.89 -17.40 1.81
C VAL A 199 -5.49 -18.13 3.11
N PRO A 200 -6.18 -19.23 3.50
CA PRO A 200 -5.81 -20.02 4.67
C PRO A 200 -4.44 -20.70 4.53
N ALA A 201 -3.71 -20.85 5.64
CA ALA A 201 -2.40 -21.52 5.68
C ALA A 201 -2.41 -22.91 5.00
N LYS A 202 -3.41 -23.74 5.32
CA LYS A 202 -3.67 -25.03 4.69
C LYS A 202 -3.63 -24.96 3.16
N ASP A 203 -4.33 -23.98 2.58
CA ASP A 203 -4.51 -23.89 1.14
C ASP A 203 -3.23 -23.37 0.48
N ILE A 204 -2.51 -22.45 1.14
CA ILE A 204 -1.17 -21.99 0.71
C ILE A 204 -0.22 -23.18 0.61
N LEU A 205 -0.14 -24.00 1.66
CA LEU A 205 0.74 -25.17 1.69
C LEU A 205 0.30 -26.23 0.68
N ALA A 206 -1.01 -26.49 0.56
CA ALA A 206 -1.52 -27.43 -0.42
C ALA A 206 -1.15 -27.01 -1.86
N LYS A 207 -1.33 -25.72 -2.18
CA LYS A 207 -0.98 -25.17 -3.50
C LYS A 207 0.53 -25.19 -3.75
N ALA A 208 1.35 -24.82 -2.77
CA ALA A 208 2.81 -24.90 -2.89
C ALA A 208 3.32 -26.33 -3.16
N ARG A 209 2.66 -27.34 -2.58
CA ARG A 209 2.95 -28.75 -2.86
C ARG A 209 2.50 -29.18 -4.25
N GLU A 210 1.25 -28.85 -4.62
CA GLU A 210 0.66 -29.16 -5.93
C GLU A 210 1.51 -28.60 -7.08
N GLU A 211 1.95 -27.36 -6.92
CA GLU A 211 2.69 -26.63 -7.94
C GLU A 211 4.17 -26.98 -7.98
N GLY A 212 4.68 -27.65 -6.93
CA GLY A 212 6.12 -27.88 -6.75
C GLY A 212 6.89 -26.58 -6.55
N ALA A 213 6.35 -25.65 -5.77
CA ALA A 213 6.97 -24.35 -5.52
C ALA A 213 8.32 -24.48 -4.81
N ASP A 214 9.23 -23.56 -5.12
CA ASP A 214 10.54 -23.43 -4.49
C ASP A 214 10.51 -22.43 -3.33
N ILE A 215 9.62 -21.43 -3.37
CA ILE A 215 9.49 -20.37 -2.35
C ILE A 215 8.00 -20.11 -2.07
N ILE A 216 7.67 -19.83 -0.79
CA ILE A 216 6.37 -19.28 -0.39
C ILE A 216 6.54 -17.81 0.02
N GLY A 217 5.70 -16.92 -0.49
CA GLY A 217 5.64 -15.51 -0.11
C GLY A 217 4.32 -15.13 0.55
N LEU A 218 4.38 -14.46 1.71
CA LEU A 218 3.22 -14.00 2.46
C LEU A 218 3.14 -12.48 2.48
N SER A 219 1.93 -11.96 2.29
CA SER A 219 1.61 -10.53 2.38
C SER A 219 0.59 -10.22 3.48
N GLY A 220 0.77 -9.11 4.19
CA GLY A 220 -0.17 -8.62 5.21
C GLY A 220 -0.11 -7.10 5.38
N LEU A 221 -1.27 -6.46 5.51
CA LEU A 221 -1.48 -5.05 5.77
C LEU A 221 -1.84 -4.76 7.23
N ILE A 222 -2.71 -5.58 7.84
CA ILE A 222 -3.20 -5.33 9.19
C ILE A 222 -2.41 -6.11 10.23
N THR A 223 -2.52 -5.70 11.49
CA THR A 223 -1.74 -6.31 12.56
C THR A 223 -2.15 -7.77 12.87
N PRO A 224 -3.43 -8.20 12.73
CA PRO A 224 -3.84 -9.62 12.72
C PRO A 224 -3.05 -10.51 11.75
N SER A 225 -2.63 -9.96 10.61
CA SER A 225 -1.92 -10.71 9.58
C SER A 225 -0.56 -11.24 10.04
N LEU A 226 0.06 -10.60 11.04
CA LEU A 226 1.35 -11.04 11.59
C LEU A 226 1.24 -12.38 12.33
N GLU A 227 0.11 -12.64 12.99
CA GLU A 227 -0.14 -13.92 13.67
C GLU A 227 -0.40 -15.03 12.66
N GLU A 228 -1.13 -14.74 11.59
CA GLU A 228 -1.33 -15.68 10.50
C GLU A 228 0.00 -16.05 9.81
N MET A 229 0.94 -15.12 9.67
CA MET A 229 2.29 -15.43 9.17
C MET A 229 3.08 -16.33 10.13
N GLN A 230 2.98 -16.13 11.44
CA GLN A 230 3.58 -17.03 12.45
C GLN A 230 2.93 -18.41 12.40
N HIS A 231 1.62 -18.47 12.20
CA HIS A 231 0.87 -19.70 12.04
C HIS A 231 1.35 -20.47 10.80
N VAL A 232 1.47 -19.83 9.64
CA VAL A 232 2.01 -20.46 8.42
C VAL A 232 3.42 -21.01 8.66
N ALA A 233 4.32 -20.24 9.29
CA ALA A 233 5.67 -20.73 9.62
C ALA A 233 5.61 -21.98 10.53
N SER A 234 4.73 -21.97 11.53
CA SER A 234 4.53 -23.11 12.43
C SER A 234 3.96 -24.34 11.69
N GLU A 235 3.04 -24.15 10.74
CA GLU A 235 2.51 -25.26 9.92
C GLU A 235 3.56 -25.80 8.94
N MET A 236 4.40 -24.94 8.36
CA MET A 236 5.54 -25.37 7.54
C MET A 236 6.54 -26.22 8.35
N GLN A 237 6.74 -25.91 9.63
CA GLN A 237 7.59 -26.72 10.51
C GLN A 237 6.98 -28.09 10.85
N ARG A 238 5.65 -28.16 10.97
CA ARG A 238 4.93 -29.40 11.30
C ARG A 238 4.85 -30.37 10.12
N ASP A 239 4.88 -29.86 8.90
CA ASP A 239 4.77 -30.65 7.69
C ASP A 239 6.16 -31.03 7.13
N ASP A 240 6.46 -32.34 7.16
CA ASP A 240 7.75 -32.89 6.72
C ASP A 240 8.15 -32.46 5.31
N TYR A 241 7.19 -32.25 4.39
CA TYR A 241 7.50 -31.81 3.02
C TYR A 241 8.22 -30.46 2.99
N PHE A 242 7.78 -29.51 3.82
CA PHE A 242 8.36 -28.17 3.87
C PHE A 242 9.58 -28.12 4.77
N ARG A 243 9.55 -28.82 5.90
CA ARG A 243 10.66 -28.90 6.84
C ARG A 243 11.89 -29.54 6.20
N ASP A 244 11.76 -30.72 5.62
CA ASP A 244 12.89 -31.48 5.08
C ASP A 244 13.53 -30.80 3.86
N ARG A 245 12.72 -30.05 3.09
CA ARG A 245 13.20 -29.22 1.97
C ARG A 245 13.78 -27.89 2.40
N LYS A 246 13.55 -27.46 3.65
CA LYS A 246 13.86 -26.11 4.14
C LYS A 246 13.40 -25.03 3.16
N MET A 247 12.17 -25.18 2.66
CA MET A 247 11.60 -24.28 1.66
C MET A 247 11.58 -22.83 2.19
N PRO A 248 12.20 -21.86 1.50
CA PRO A 248 12.21 -20.48 1.97
C PRO A 248 10.81 -19.86 2.09
N LEU A 249 10.62 -19.10 3.17
CA LEU A 249 9.42 -18.33 3.48
C LEU A 249 9.74 -16.83 3.43
N LEU A 250 9.18 -16.12 2.46
CA LEU A 250 9.29 -14.66 2.34
C LEU A 250 8.14 -13.97 3.07
N ILE A 251 8.48 -12.96 3.89
CA ILE A 251 7.54 -12.17 4.68
C ILE A 251 7.56 -10.72 4.20
N GLY A 252 6.42 -10.17 3.81
CA GLY A 252 6.29 -8.77 3.40
C GLY A 252 4.90 -8.17 3.66
N GLY A 253 4.78 -6.86 3.40
CA GLY A 253 3.56 -6.08 3.63
C GLY A 253 3.69 -5.06 4.75
N ALA A 254 2.74 -4.12 4.86
CA ALA A 254 2.92 -2.89 5.63
C ALA A 254 3.14 -3.08 7.14
N THR A 255 2.57 -4.12 7.74
CA THR A 255 2.75 -4.42 9.18
C THR A 255 4.00 -5.23 9.47
N THR A 256 4.62 -5.80 8.44
CA THR A 256 5.83 -6.63 8.60
C THR A 256 7.06 -5.77 8.80
N SER A 257 8.06 -6.32 9.50
CA SER A 257 9.35 -5.66 9.68
C SER A 257 10.44 -6.69 9.91
N ARG A 258 11.69 -6.28 9.69
CA ARG A 258 12.88 -7.09 9.99
C ARG A 258 12.89 -7.54 11.46
N VAL A 259 12.56 -6.63 12.38
CA VAL A 259 12.55 -6.94 13.83
C VAL A 259 11.46 -7.95 14.17
N HIS A 260 10.23 -7.72 13.70
CA HIS A 260 9.13 -8.64 13.98
C HIS A 260 9.39 -10.02 13.38
N THR A 261 9.88 -10.09 12.14
CA THR A 261 10.20 -11.36 11.47
C THR A 261 11.26 -12.14 12.25
N ALA A 262 12.36 -11.49 12.64
CA ALA A 262 13.45 -12.14 13.39
C ALA A 262 13.03 -12.61 14.78
N VAL A 263 12.18 -11.84 15.49
CA VAL A 263 11.81 -12.11 16.88
C VAL A 263 10.59 -13.03 17.01
N LYS A 264 9.63 -12.94 16.08
CA LYS A 264 8.30 -13.57 16.24
C LYS A 264 7.96 -14.58 15.16
N ILE A 265 8.53 -14.54 13.96
CA ILE A 265 8.17 -15.47 12.88
C ILE A 265 9.26 -16.53 12.69
N ALA A 266 10.49 -16.09 12.45
CA ALA A 266 11.64 -16.98 12.19
C ALA A 266 11.84 -18.08 13.24
N PRO A 267 11.62 -17.86 14.56
CA PRO A 267 11.78 -18.94 15.54
C PRO A 267 10.81 -20.12 15.39
N HIS A 268 9.75 -20.00 14.59
CA HIS A 268 8.73 -21.04 14.42
C HIS A 268 9.00 -21.99 13.24
N TYR A 269 10.06 -21.76 12.46
CA TYR A 269 10.41 -22.57 11.30
C TYR A 269 11.93 -22.70 11.15
N GLU A 270 12.43 -23.91 10.91
CA GLU A 270 13.87 -24.20 10.79
C GLU A 270 14.45 -23.94 9.40
N GLY A 271 13.59 -23.74 8.39
CA GLY A 271 14.01 -23.27 7.07
C GLY A 271 14.17 -21.75 7.02
N PRO A 272 14.65 -21.20 5.90
CA PRO A 272 14.93 -19.77 5.77
C PRO A 272 13.64 -18.95 5.85
N VAL A 273 13.57 -18.02 6.81
CA VAL A 273 12.51 -17.02 6.89
C VAL A 273 13.11 -15.65 6.61
N VAL A 274 12.65 -14.96 5.57
CA VAL A 274 13.27 -13.72 5.10
C VAL A 274 12.25 -12.61 4.97
N TYR A 275 12.45 -11.54 5.75
CA TYR A 275 11.75 -10.28 5.58
C TYR A 275 12.22 -9.56 4.31
N VAL A 276 11.27 -9.21 3.44
CA VAL A 276 11.52 -8.45 2.21
C VAL A 276 10.77 -7.11 2.30
N PRO A 277 11.48 -5.97 2.36
CA PRO A 277 10.86 -4.68 2.65
C PRO A 277 10.04 -4.12 1.49
N ASP A 278 10.40 -4.44 0.25
CA ASP A 278 9.80 -3.86 -0.95
C ASP A 278 9.96 -4.81 -2.15
N ALA A 279 9.24 -4.51 -3.24
CA ALA A 279 9.28 -5.33 -4.44
C ALA A 279 10.65 -5.37 -5.11
N SER A 280 11.44 -4.29 -5.01
CA SER A 280 12.76 -4.22 -5.64
C SER A 280 13.71 -5.26 -5.10
N ARG A 281 13.68 -5.49 -3.78
CA ARG A 281 14.55 -6.46 -3.12
C ARG A 281 14.08 -7.90 -3.29
N SER A 282 12.80 -8.12 -3.61
CA SER A 282 12.23 -9.47 -3.74
C SER A 282 12.96 -10.33 -4.77
N VAL A 283 13.43 -9.72 -5.86
CA VAL A 283 14.17 -10.38 -6.93
C VAL A 283 15.53 -10.89 -6.46
N GLY A 284 16.34 -10.00 -5.88
CA GLY A 284 17.67 -10.36 -5.39
C GLY A 284 17.60 -11.40 -4.28
N VAL A 285 16.61 -11.31 -3.39
CA VAL A 285 16.37 -12.32 -2.35
C VAL A 285 16.03 -13.68 -2.98
N ALA A 286 15.07 -13.74 -3.91
CA ALA A 286 14.67 -14.98 -4.56
C ALA A 286 15.81 -15.62 -5.36
N GLN A 287 16.58 -14.81 -6.12
CA GLN A 287 17.73 -15.28 -6.88
C GLN A 287 18.81 -15.86 -5.97
N ASN A 288 19.17 -15.17 -4.88
CA ASN A 288 20.18 -15.65 -3.95
C ASN A 288 19.75 -16.97 -3.27
N LEU A 289 18.48 -17.07 -2.87
CA LEU A 289 17.93 -18.28 -2.23
C LEU A 289 17.90 -19.51 -3.16
N LEU A 290 17.89 -19.31 -4.48
CA LEU A 290 17.86 -20.38 -5.48
C LEU A 290 19.21 -20.59 -6.19
N SER A 291 20.23 -19.85 -5.78
CA SER A 291 21.57 -19.92 -6.36
C SER A 291 22.46 -20.97 -5.68
N GLU A 292 23.62 -21.26 -6.27
CA GLU A 292 24.68 -22.06 -5.63
C GLU A 292 25.21 -21.42 -4.33
N GLN A 293 25.01 -20.11 -4.15
CA GLN A 293 25.42 -19.35 -2.97
C GLN A 293 24.34 -19.28 -1.87
N ALA A 294 23.21 -19.96 -2.07
CA ALA A 294 22.07 -19.92 -1.15
C ALA A 294 22.47 -20.20 0.31
N ALA A 295 23.31 -21.21 0.55
CA ALA A 295 23.76 -21.56 1.90
C ALA A 295 24.51 -20.42 2.60
N ALA A 296 25.37 -19.69 1.88
CA ALA A 296 26.11 -18.56 2.43
C ALA A 296 25.17 -17.38 2.73
N TYR A 297 24.22 -17.10 1.82
CA TYR A 297 23.23 -16.05 2.00
C TYR A 297 22.28 -16.32 3.18
N ILE A 298 21.82 -17.56 3.32
CA ILE A 298 20.98 -17.99 4.46
C ILE A 298 21.75 -17.80 5.78
N ALA A 299 23.02 -18.21 5.84
CA ALA A 299 23.85 -18.03 7.03
C ALA A 299 24.05 -16.54 7.40
N GLU A 300 24.17 -15.65 6.41
CA GLU A 300 24.24 -14.20 6.63
C GLU A 300 22.94 -13.67 7.27
N ILE A 301 21.78 -14.06 6.74
CA ILE A 301 20.48 -13.65 7.26
C ILE A 301 20.27 -14.18 8.68
N GLU A 302 20.61 -15.43 8.95
CA GLU A 302 20.48 -16.03 10.28
C GLU A 302 21.35 -15.29 11.30
N ALA A 303 22.60 -14.99 10.96
CA ALA A 303 23.50 -14.20 11.81
C ALA A 303 22.96 -12.79 12.06
N ASP A 304 22.40 -12.16 11.02
CA ASP A 304 21.75 -10.87 11.13
C ASP A 304 20.53 -10.92 12.08
N TYR A 305 19.72 -11.98 12.01
CA TYR A 305 18.54 -12.15 12.86
C TYR A 305 18.90 -12.47 14.32
N VAL A 306 20.00 -13.20 14.56
CA VAL A 306 20.57 -13.34 15.91
C VAL A 306 20.92 -11.96 16.47
N LYS A 307 21.66 -11.14 15.73
CA LYS A 307 22.03 -9.79 16.15
C LYS A 307 20.80 -8.91 16.41
N VAL A 308 19.78 -8.97 15.56
CA VAL A 308 18.52 -8.23 15.75
C VAL A 308 17.82 -8.67 17.03
N ARG A 309 17.75 -9.97 17.30
CA ARG A 309 17.17 -10.51 18.54
C ARG A 309 17.93 -10.05 19.78
N GLU A 310 19.26 -10.09 19.75
CA GLU A 310 20.12 -9.61 20.84
C GLU A 310 19.95 -8.11 21.09
N LEU A 311 19.96 -7.28 20.03
CA LEU A 311 19.73 -5.84 20.14
C LEU A 311 18.32 -5.52 20.68
N HIS A 312 17.32 -6.30 20.27
CA HIS A 312 15.95 -6.15 20.75
C HIS A 312 15.82 -6.54 22.23
N ALA A 313 16.47 -7.63 22.65
CA ALA A 313 16.52 -8.07 24.05
C ALA A 313 17.25 -7.06 24.95
N ASN A 314 18.31 -6.43 24.44
CA ASN A 314 19.11 -5.43 25.17
C ASN A 314 18.51 -4.02 25.19
N LYS A 315 17.36 -3.80 24.54
CA LYS A 315 16.74 -2.47 24.47
C LYS A 315 16.24 -2.06 25.86
N ARG A 316 16.68 -0.91 26.36
CA ARG A 316 16.14 -0.32 27.61
C ARG A 316 14.64 -0.08 27.44
N VAL A 317 13.85 -0.91 28.10
CA VAL A 317 12.40 -0.76 28.13
C VAL A 317 12.06 0.34 29.14
N THR A 318 11.29 1.33 28.72
CA THR A 318 10.69 2.29 29.65
C THR A 318 9.79 1.52 30.62
N PRO A 319 10.01 1.61 31.94
CA PRO A 319 9.21 0.88 32.92
C PRO A 319 7.71 1.13 32.73
N LEU A 320 6.92 0.09 32.97
CA LEU A 320 5.47 0.23 33.07
C LEU A 320 5.11 0.71 34.47
N VAL A 321 4.12 1.60 34.56
CA VAL A 321 3.43 1.94 35.81
C VAL A 321 2.20 1.05 35.96
N SER A 322 1.63 0.93 37.16
CA SER A 322 0.36 0.21 37.31
C SER A 322 -0.78 0.93 36.57
N LEU A 323 -1.82 0.21 36.17
CA LEU A 323 -3.00 0.80 35.54
C LEU A 323 -3.62 1.89 36.42
N ALA A 324 -3.66 1.68 37.74
CA ALA A 324 -4.14 2.67 38.69
C ALA A 324 -3.29 3.96 38.68
N GLN A 325 -1.96 3.84 38.63
CA GLN A 325 -1.05 4.99 38.50
C GLN A 325 -1.24 5.71 37.15
N ALA A 326 -1.39 4.95 36.06
CA ALA A 326 -1.65 5.52 34.74
C ALA A 326 -2.98 6.29 34.70
N ARG A 327 -4.07 5.73 35.26
CA ARG A 327 -5.38 6.39 35.39
C ARG A 327 -5.30 7.66 36.24
N ALA A 328 -4.53 7.64 37.33
CA ALA A 328 -4.31 8.82 38.17
C ALA A 328 -3.55 9.95 37.45
N ASN A 329 -2.70 9.61 36.48
CA ASN A 329 -1.96 10.53 35.61
C ASN A 329 -2.63 10.76 34.23
N LYS A 330 -3.96 10.62 34.15
CA LYS A 330 -4.71 10.86 32.91
C LYS A 330 -4.62 12.32 32.44
N THR A 331 -5.00 12.56 31.18
CA THR A 331 -5.14 13.94 30.68
C THR A 331 -6.25 14.63 31.48
N ARG A 332 -5.92 15.74 32.15
CA ARG A 332 -6.88 16.50 32.95
C ARG A 332 -7.54 17.57 32.09
N ILE A 333 -8.86 17.52 32.02
CA ILE A 333 -9.70 18.51 31.34
C ILE A 333 -10.63 19.11 32.39
N ASP A 334 -10.67 20.44 32.46
CA ASP A 334 -11.61 21.14 33.32
C ASP A 334 -12.96 21.30 32.61
N TRP A 335 -13.85 20.36 32.88
CA TRP A 335 -15.21 20.32 32.33
C TRP A 335 -16.12 21.42 32.91
N THR A 336 -15.69 22.16 33.93
CA THR A 336 -16.49 23.28 34.47
C THR A 336 -16.40 24.54 33.60
N VAL A 337 -15.30 24.69 32.86
CA VAL A 337 -15.04 25.82 31.94
C VAL A 337 -15.15 25.42 30.47
N TYR A 338 -15.32 24.14 30.16
CA TYR A 338 -15.50 23.64 28.82
C TYR A 338 -16.89 23.01 28.64
N THR A 339 -17.67 23.56 27.72
CA THR A 339 -18.95 22.97 27.29
C THR A 339 -18.73 22.22 25.97
N PRO A 340 -18.90 20.88 25.94
CA PRO A 340 -18.78 20.13 24.71
C PRO A 340 -19.80 20.59 23.65
N PRO A 341 -19.41 20.69 22.36
CA PRO A 341 -20.31 21.15 21.33
C PRO A 341 -21.42 20.13 21.06
N VAL A 342 -22.66 20.61 20.99
CA VAL A 342 -23.83 19.78 20.67
C VAL A 342 -23.94 19.62 19.14
N PRO A 343 -24.00 18.38 18.60
CA PRO A 343 -24.28 18.14 17.20
C PRO A 343 -25.60 18.74 16.72
N LYS A 344 -25.69 19.10 15.43
CA LYS A 344 -26.97 19.55 14.84
C LYS A 344 -27.99 18.42 14.67
N PHE A 345 -27.57 17.16 14.79
CA PHE A 345 -28.46 16.01 14.78
C PHE A 345 -27.88 14.86 15.60
N ILE A 346 -28.76 13.99 16.09
CA ILE A 346 -28.41 12.71 16.73
C ILE A 346 -28.90 11.57 15.84
N GLY A 347 -28.12 10.50 15.73
CA GLY A 347 -28.41 9.34 14.90
C GLY A 347 -27.44 9.19 13.73
N ARG A 348 -27.84 8.44 12.70
CA ARG A 348 -27.04 8.19 11.49
C ARG A 348 -27.54 8.94 10.27
N ARG A 349 -26.63 9.27 9.35
CA ARG A 349 -26.91 9.81 8.00
C ARG A 349 -26.10 9.05 6.96
N VAL A 350 -26.78 8.66 5.89
CA VAL A 350 -26.22 7.88 4.79
C VAL A 350 -26.05 8.78 3.57
N PHE A 351 -24.91 8.67 2.91
CA PHE A 351 -24.60 9.29 1.63
C PHE A 351 -24.31 8.18 0.63
N ARG A 352 -25.16 8.06 -0.39
CA ARG A 352 -24.99 7.09 -1.47
C ARG A 352 -24.58 7.80 -2.73
N ASN A 353 -23.73 7.16 -3.52
CA ASN A 353 -23.26 7.70 -4.81
C ASN A 353 -22.66 9.12 -4.63
N TYR A 354 -21.80 9.28 -3.63
CA TYR A 354 -21.12 10.55 -3.38
C TYR A 354 -20.31 10.94 -4.62
N ASP A 355 -20.32 12.23 -4.96
CA ASP A 355 -19.66 12.72 -6.17
C ASP A 355 -18.15 12.48 -6.09
N LEU A 356 -17.65 11.64 -7.00
CA LEU A 356 -16.23 11.32 -7.11
C LEU A 356 -15.39 12.55 -7.46
N ALA A 357 -15.95 13.55 -8.16
CA ALA A 357 -15.24 14.78 -8.46
C ALA A 357 -14.99 15.63 -7.19
N GLU A 358 -15.96 15.69 -6.28
CA GLU A 358 -15.75 16.33 -4.97
C GLU A 358 -14.69 15.61 -4.14
N ILE A 359 -14.70 14.28 -4.16
CA ILE A 359 -13.72 13.46 -3.43
C ILE A 359 -12.32 13.67 -4.01
N ALA A 360 -12.20 13.72 -5.34
CA ALA A 360 -10.93 13.91 -6.04
C ALA A 360 -10.20 15.20 -5.62
N ALA A 361 -10.93 16.26 -5.29
CA ALA A 361 -10.36 17.52 -4.79
C ALA A 361 -9.73 17.41 -3.39
N SER A 362 -10.04 16.34 -2.65
CA SER A 362 -9.56 16.09 -1.28
C SER A 362 -8.46 15.02 -1.23
N ILE A 363 -7.94 14.56 -2.38
CA ILE A 363 -6.90 13.52 -2.43
C ILE A 363 -5.57 14.05 -1.88
N ASP A 364 -5.01 13.32 -0.92
CA ASP A 364 -3.57 13.37 -0.62
C ASP A 364 -2.81 12.44 -1.59
N TRP A 365 -2.00 13.05 -2.45
CA TRP A 365 -1.19 12.37 -3.47
C TRP A 365 0.12 11.82 -2.92
N ALA A 366 0.58 12.21 -1.73
CA ALA A 366 1.85 11.71 -1.22
C ALA A 366 1.85 10.17 -1.06
N PRO A 367 0.82 9.52 -0.47
CA PRO A 367 0.81 8.06 -0.38
C PRO A 367 0.52 7.36 -1.72
N PHE A 368 -0.04 8.08 -2.72
CA PHE A 368 -0.12 7.55 -4.09
C PHE A 368 1.29 7.32 -4.67
N PHE A 369 2.21 8.29 -4.51
CA PHE A 369 3.59 8.12 -4.97
C PHE A 369 4.35 7.06 -4.18
N GLN A 370 4.10 6.95 -2.87
CA GLN A 370 4.68 5.87 -2.04
C GLN A 370 4.22 4.48 -2.50
N THR A 371 2.96 4.34 -2.94
CA THR A 371 2.46 3.07 -3.53
C THR A 371 3.26 2.68 -4.77
N TRP A 372 3.76 3.67 -5.51
CA TRP A 372 4.62 3.52 -6.68
C TRP A 372 6.12 3.55 -6.34
N ASP A 373 6.49 3.40 -5.08
CA ASP A 373 7.88 3.44 -4.59
C ASP A 373 8.65 4.69 -5.04
N LEU A 374 7.95 5.82 -5.16
CA LEU A 374 8.53 7.12 -5.45
C LEU A 374 8.56 7.96 -4.17
N ALA A 375 9.75 8.14 -3.60
CA ALA A 375 9.95 8.93 -2.40
C ALA A 375 9.96 10.43 -2.73
N GLY A 376 9.13 11.20 -2.02
CA GLY A 376 9.09 12.65 -2.16
C GLY A 376 7.78 13.23 -1.65
N LYS A 377 7.79 14.52 -1.32
CA LYS A 377 6.60 15.25 -0.91
C LYS A 377 5.87 15.77 -2.15
N PHE A 378 4.55 15.63 -2.21
CA PHE A 378 3.76 16.29 -3.25
C PHE A 378 3.47 17.77 -2.89
N PRO A 379 3.54 18.72 -3.84
CA PRO A 379 3.83 18.56 -5.27
C PRO A 379 5.33 18.57 -5.64
N ASP A 380 6.23 18.80 -4.69
CA ASP A 380 7.67 18.98 -4.91
C ASP A 380 8.33 17.80 -5.67
N ILE A 381 7.84 16.57 -5.46
CA ILE A 381 8.27 15.34 -6.16
C ILE A 381 8.11 15.46 -7.67
N LEU A 382 7.18 16.28 -8.17
CA LEU A 382 6.98 16.50 -9.60
C LEU A 382 8.12 17.28 -10.26
N THR A 383 8.96 17.95 -9.49
CA THR A 383 10.12 18.73 -9.98
C THR A 383 11.46 18.15 -9.52
N ASP A 384 11.43 16.98 -8.88
CA ASP A 384 12.63 16.28 -8.43
C ASP A 384 13.55 15.93 -9.61
N GLU A 385 14.86 16.07 -9.42
CA GLU A 385 15.87 15.87 -10.47
C GLU A 385 16.05 14.39 -10.85
N ILE A 386 15.78 13.47 -9.92
CA ILE A 386 16.00 12.04 -10.09
C ILE A 386 14.68 11.35 -10.48
N VAL A 387 13.63 11.53 -9.67
CA VAL A 387 12.36 10.81 -9.83
C VAL A 387 11.28 11.64 -10.53
N GLY A 388 11.50 12.94 -10.72
CA GLY A 388 10.43 13.87 -11.09
C GLY A 388 9.81 13.59 -12.45
N GLU A 389 10.58 13.10 -13.42
CA GLU A 389 10.01 12.69 -14.71
C GLU A 389 9.04 11.52 -14.56
N SER A 390 9.45 10.47 -13.86
CA SER A 390 8.62 9.30 -13.59
C SER A 390 7.39 9.67 -12.75
N ALA A 391 7.55 10.55 -11.76
CA ALA A 391 6.46 11.08 -10.96
C ALA A 391 5.44 11.85 -11.82
N ARG A 392 5.88 12.74 -12.72
CA ARG A 392 4.99 13.46 -13.65
C ARG A 392 4.23 12.51 -14.58
N ARG A 393 4.91 11.47 -15.10
CA ARG A 393 4.30 10.48 -15.99
C ARG A 393 3.22 9.67 -15.28
N VAL A 394 3.52 9.05 -14.13
CA VAL A 394 2.53 8.25 -13.39
C VAL A 394 1.38 9.11 -12.86
N TYR A 395 1.66 10.35 -12.47
CA TYR A 395 0.63 11.32 -12.08
C TYR A 395 -0.29 11.69 -13.24
N SER A 396 0.26 11.94 -14.43
CA SER A 396 -0.54 12.18 -15.64
C SER A 396 -1.43 10.98 -15.98
N ASP A 397 -0.91 9.77 -15.86
CA ASP A 397 -1.67 8.53 -16.09
C ASP A 397 -2.81 8.40 -15.07
N ALA A 398 -2.53 8.66 -13.79
CA ALA A 398 -3.53 8.72 -12.72
C ALA A 398 -4.61 9.76 -13.01
N GLN A 399 -4.25 10.98 -13.40
CA GLN A 399 -5.20 12.04 -13.74
C GLN A 399 -6.09 11.65 -14.92
N ARG A 400 -5.53 11.03 -15.96
CA ARG A 400 -6.30 10.54 -17.11
C ARG A 400 -7.25 9.41 -16.73
N MET A 401 -6.80 8.45 -15.92
CA MET A 401 -7.65 7.37 -15.42
C MET A 401 -8.74 7.90 -14.48
N LEU A 402 -8.39 8.83 -13.59
CA LEU A 402 -9.32 9.49 -12.67
C LEU A 402 -10.43 10.22 -13.43
N LYS A 403 -10.08 10.95 -14.49
CA LYS A 403 -11.08 11.56 -15.37
C LYS A 403 -12.03 10.51 -15.96
N ARG A 404 -11.49 9.44 -16.55
CA ARG A 404 -12.28 8.37 -17.17
C ARG A 404 -13.17 7.62 -16.16
N LEU A 405 -12.67 7.36 -14.96
CA LEU A 405 -13.41 6.63 -13.94
C LEU A 405 -14.55 7.48 -13.36
N ILE A 406 -14.37 8.80 -13.27
CA ILE A 406 -15.42 9.75 -12.86
C ILE A 406 -16.48 9.86 -13.97
N GLU A 407 -16.07 10.16 -15.21
CA GLU A 407 -16.98 10.33 -16.36
C GLU A 407 -17.75 9.04 -16.66
N GLY A 408 -17.06 7.90 -16.60
CA GLY A 408 -17.63 6.57 -16.84
C GLY A 408 -18.28 5.93 -15.61
N ARG A 409 -18.26 6.60 -14.44
CA ARG A 409 -18.79 6.09 -13.16
C ARG A 409 -18.38 4.64 -12.85
N TRP A 410 -17.08 4.34 -13.01
CA TRP A 410 -16.58 2.99 -12.80
C TRP A 410 -16.71 2.54 -11.34
N LEU A 411 -16.61 3.49 -10.42
CA LEU A 411 -16.65 3.26 -8.98
C LEU A 411 -17.85 3.95 -8.35
N THR A 412 -18.34 3.39 -7.25
CA THR A 412 -19.35 4.01 -6.41
C THR A 412 -18.76 4.32 -5.04
N ALA A 413 -18.91 5.57 -4.61
CA ALA A 413 -18.49 6.01 -3.29
C ALA A 413 -19.70 6.18 -2.36
N ASN A 414 -19.67 5.53 -1.20
CA ASN A 414 -20.71 5.63 -0.19
C ASN A 414 -20.10 5.95 1.18
N ALA A 415 -20.86 6.67 2.01
CA ALA A 415 -20.48 7.02 3.36
C ALA A 415 -21.67 6.89 4.30
N VAL A 416 -21.39 6.56 5.55
CA VAL A 416 -22.30 6.71 6.67
C VAL A 416 -21.57 7.37 7.82
N ILE A 417 -22.19 8.40 8.39
CA ILE A 417 -21.75 9.01 9.63
C ILE A 417 -22.86 8.84 10.66
N GLY A 418 -22.50 8.85 11.93
CA GLY A 418 -23.46 9.05 13.00
C GLY A 418 -22.87 9.82 14.15
N LEU A 419 -23.71 10.57 14.84
CA LEU A 419 -23.36 11.43 15.97
C LEU A 419 -24.29 11.05 17.11
N TRP A 420 -23.72 10.65 18.25
CA TRP A 420 -24.49 10.19 19.39
C TRP A 420 -24.04 10.84 20.69
N PRO A 421 -24.96 11.03 21.66
CA PRO A 421 -24.59 11.35 23.02
C PRO A 421 -23.63 10.29 23.54
N ALA A 422 -22.54 10.72 24.15
CA ALA A 422 -21.53 9.83 24.69
C ALA A 422 -20.95 10.37 26.00
N ASN A 423 -20.42 9.48 26.82
CA ASN A 423 -19.66 9.84 28.01
C ASN A 423 -18.52 8.85 28.23
N SER A 424 -17.44 9.31 28.84
CA SER A 424 -16.44 8.39 29.37
C SER A 424 -16.99 7.65 30.60
N VAL A 425 -16.73 6.35 30.66
CA VAL A 425 -17.11 5.41 31.73
C VAL A 425 -15.93 4.50 32.05
N ASN A 426 -15.91 3.89 33.22
CA ASN A 426 -14.85 2.94 33.64
C ASN A 426 -13.41 3.46 33.43
N ASP A 427 -13.20 4.77 33.59
CA ASP A 427 -11.97 5.53 33.30
C ASP A 427 -11.50 5.58 31.84
N ASP A 428 -11.58 4.48 31.10
CA ASP A 428 -10.94 4.31 29.79
C ASP A 428 -11.92 3.98 28.64
N ASP A 429 -13.21 3.80 28.94
CA ASP A 429 -14.25 3.49 27.95
C ASP A 429 -15.05 4.70 27.55
N ILE A 430 -15.67 4.61 26.38
CA ILE A 430 -16.61 5.60 25.88
C ILE A 430 -17.93 4.89 25.57
N ALA A 431 -18.96 5.17 26.37
CA ALA A 431 -20.31 4.68 26.12
C ALA A 431 -21.06 5.64 25.20
N LEU A 432 -21.65 5.12 24.11
CA LEU A 432 -22.52 5.85 23.19
C LEU A 432 -23.98 5.49 23.49
N TYR A 433 -24.88 6.46 23.48
CA TYR A 433 -26.28 6.28 23.86
C TYR A 433 -27.25 6.56 22.72
N ALA A 434 -28.43 5.95 22.78
CA ALA A 434 -29.46 6.07 21.74
C ALA A 434 -29.98 7.50 21.57
N ASP A 435 -30.10 8.23 22.67
CA ASP A 435 -30.64 9.58 22.72
C ASP A 435 -30.12 10.37 23.93
N GLY A 436 -30.60 11.61 24.07
CA GLY A 436 -30.17 12.55 25.10
C GLY A 436 -30.50 12.14 26.53
N SER A 437 -31.39 11.16 26.76
CA SER A 437 -31.67 10.62 28.09
C SER A 437 -30.50 9.83 28.66
N ARG A 438 -29.64 9.28 27.79
CA ARG A 438 -28.46 8.46 28.16
C ARG A 438 -28.82 7.22 29.00
N SER A 439 -30.04 6.69 28.81
CA SER A 439 -30.52 5.48 29.50
C SER A 439 -30.20 4.17 28.76
N THR A 440 -30.09 4.23 27.43
CA THR A 440 -29.90 3.05 26.58
C THR A 440 -28.59 3.17 25.83
N GLU A 441 -27.64 2.27 26.14
CA GLU A 441 -26.34 2.19 25.48
C GLU A 441 -26.50 1.54 24.11
N LEU A 442 -25.95 2.18 23.08
CA LEU A 442 -25.87 1.65 21.72
C LEU A 442 -24.65 0.77 21.55
N MET A 443 -23.50 1.22 22.04
CA MET A 443 -22.24 0.49 22.05
C MET A 443 -21.31 1.10 23.11
N VAL A 444 -20.34 0.31 23.54
CA VAL A 444 -19.21 0.79 24.36
C VAL A 444 -17.94 0.62 23.55
N TRP A 445 -17.19 1.70 23.37
CA TRP A 445 -15.86 1.64 22.81
C TRP A 445 -14.86 1.40 23.94
N HIS A 446 -14.29 0.20 23.95
CA HIS A 446 -13.34 -0.20 24.96
C HIS A 446 -11.93 0.29 24.67
N GLY A 447 -11.47 1.29 25.44
CA GLY A 447 -10.19 1.96 25.23
C GLY A 447 -9.02 1.33 25.98
N LEU A 448 -7.82 1.66 25.49
CA LEU A 448 -6.54 1.39 26.15
C LEU A 448 -5.86 2.72 26.55
N ARG A 449 -5.03 2.65 27.59
CA ARG A 449 -4.29 3.76 28.17
C ARG A 449 -2.78 3.50 28.08
N GLN A 450 -2.04 4.56 27.77
CA GLN A 450 -0.57 4.53 27.85
C GLN A 450 -0.14 4.09 29.25
N GLN A 451 0.69 3.05 29.34
CA GLN A 451 1.10 2.49 30.64
C GLN A 451 2.60 2.62 30.92
N THR A 452 3.37 3.21 30.01
CA THR A 452 4.77 3.56 30.27
C THR A 452 4.89 4.73 31.22
N GLU A 453 5.95 4.74 32.03
CA GLU A 453 6.37 5.93 32.78
C GLU A 453 6.54 7.10 31.81
N ARG A 454 5.92 8.24 32.16
CA ARG A 454 5.85 9.40 31.27
C ARG A 454 6.96 10.39 31.64
N PRO A 455 7.61 11.01 30.66
CA PRO A 455 8.66 11.98 30.94
C PRO A 455 8.08 13.26 31.58
N VAL A 456 8.89 13.90 32.41
CA VAL A 456 8.67 15.26 32.87
C VAL A 456 9.28 16.21 31.83
N VAL A 457 8.49 17.11 31.26
CA VAL A 457 8.95 18.10 30.27
C VAL A 457 8.56 19.48 30.76
N GLY A 458 9.56 20.36 30.94
CA GLY A 458 9.32 21.71 31.48
C GLY A 458 8.74 21.70 32.90
N GLY A 459 9.15 20.74 33.73
CA GLY A 459 8.63 20.57 35.11
C GLY A 459 7.26 19.91 35.22
N VAL A 460 6.61 19.58 34.10
CA VAL A 460 5.27 18.96 34.07
C VAL A 460 5.37 17.51 33.62
N LEU A 461 4.87 16.59 34.45
CA LEU A 461 4.71 15.18 34.10
C LEU A 461 3.73 15.06 32.93
N ARG A 462 4.16 14.45 31.81
CA ARG A 462 3.25 14.22 30.69
C ARG A 462 2.19 13.19 31.09
N PRO A 463 0.93 13.32 30.60
CA PRO A 463 -0.12 12.39 30.98
C PRO A 463 0.07 11.01 30.34
N ASN A 464 -0.46 10.00 31.01
CA ASN A 464 -0.73 8.66 30.50
C ASN A 464 -2.09 8.72 29.78
N ARG A 465 -2.08 8.86 28.45
CA ARG A 465 -3.31 9.20 27.70
C ARG A 465 -4.18 7.98 27.41
N ALA A 466 -5.48 8.17 27.43
CA ALA A 466 -6.49 7.33 26.79
C ALA A 466 -7.40 8.21 25.92
N LEU A 467 -7.99 7.68 24.86
CA LEU A 467 -8.91 8.45 24.00
C LEU A 467 -10.16 8.90 24.77
N ALA A 468 -10.60 8.12 25.77
CA ALA A 468 -11.69 8.46 26.68
C ALA A 468 -11.43 9.72 27.52
N ASP A 469 -10.17 10.12 27.71
CA ASP A 469 -9.83 11.35 28.44
C ASP A 469 -10.46 12.59 27.80
N TYR A 470 -10.69 12.56 26.48
CA TYR A 470 -11.20 13.66 25.69
C TYR A 470 -12.72 13.74 25.63
N ILE A 471 -13.44 12.87 26.35
CA ILE A 471 -14.90 12.84 26.43
C ILE A 471 -15.34 13.07 27.87
N ALA A 472 -16.36 13.91 28.08
CA ALA A 472 -16.82 14.26 29.41
C ALA A 472 -17.26 13.01 30.20
N PRO A 473 -16.83 12.85 31.46
CA PRO A 473 -17.26 11.73 32.29
C PRO A 473 -18.77 11.72 32.53
N LYS A 474 -19.33 10.51 32.65
CA LYS A 474 -20.75 10.32 32.96
C LYS A 474 -21.12 11.05 34.25
N GLY A 475 -22.19 11.86 34.19
CA GLY A 475 -22.65 12.67 35.31
C GLY A 475 -21.93 14.02 35.50
N VAL A 476 -20.88 14.31 34.72
CA VAL A 476 -20.15 15.59 34.78
C VAL A 476 -20.68 16.60 33.75
N ALA A 477 -20.71 16.23 32.47
CA ALA A 477 -21.27 17.07 31.40
C ALA A 477 -21.84 16.22 30.26
N ALA A 478 -22.72 16.83 29.46
CA ALA A 478 -23.21 16.21 28.24
C ALA A 478 -22.15 16.32 27.13
N ASP A 479 -21.72 15.19 26.60
CA ASP A 479 -20.77 15.11 25.48
C ASP A 479 -21.28 14.17 24.38
N TYR A 480 -20.55 14.10 23.27
CA TYR A 480 -20.93 13.43 22.03
C TYR A 480 -19.70 12.82 21.37
N VAL A 481 -19.94 11.75 20.61
CA VAL A 481 -18.92 11.07 19.79
C VAL A 481 -19.53 10.82 18.42
N GLY A 482 -18.71 11.01 17.39
CA GLY A 482 -19.07 10.59 16.05
C GLY A 482 -18.49 9.23 15.69
N VAL A 483 -19.13 8.52 14.78
CA VAL A 483 -18.65 7.27 14.17
C VAL A 483 -18.86 7.37 12.67
N PHE A 484 -17.94 6.83 11.88
CA PHE A 484 -18.08 6.82 10.43
C PHE A 484 -17.56 5.53 9.79
N ALA A 485 -18.10 5.23 8.61
CA ALA A 485 -17.57 4.27 7.66
C ALA A 485 -17.77 4.80 6.24
N VAL A 486 -16.74 4.74 5.42
CA VAL A 486 -16.75 5.18 4.03
C VAL A 486 -16.06 4.16 3.13
N THR A 487 -16.51 4.08 1.89
CA THR A 487 -15.86 3.28 0.84
C THR A 487 -15.93 3.99 -0.50
N ALA A 488 -14.86 3.84 -1.29
CA ALA A 488 -14.85 4.17 -2.71
C ALA A 488 -14.55 2.93 -3.58
N GLY A 489 -14.54 1.73 -2.97
CA GLY A 489 -14.10 0.50 -3.60
C GLY A 489 -15.18 -0.29 -4.34
N ILE A 490 -16.44 0.17 -4.33
CA ILE A 490 -17.53 -0.56 -4.99
C ILE A 490 -17.34 -0.44 -6.51
N GLY A 491 -17.16 -1.58 -7.18
CA GLY A 491 -16.90 -1.67 -8.62
C GLY A 491 -15.43 -1.88 -8.99
N VAL A 492 -14.50 -1.80 -8.02
CA VAL A 492 -13.06 -2.02 -8.26
C VAL A 492 -12.80 -3.41 -8.82
N ASP A 493 -13.28 -4.47 -8.15
CA ASP A 493 -12.99 -5.86 -8.53
C ASP A 493 -13.42 -6.18 -9.97
N ALA A 494 -14.58 -5.69 -10.38
CA ALA A 494 -15.10 -5.91 -11.73
C ALA A 494 -14.21 -5.24 -12.79
N LYS A 495 -13.75 -4.01 -12.52
CA LYS A 495 -12.93 -3.25 -13.46
C LYS A 495 -11.48 -3.71 -13.46
N GLU A 496 -10.95 -4.10 -12.31
CA GLU A 496 -9.66 -4.76 -12.18
C GLU A 496 -9.63 -6.05 -12.99
N LYS A 497 -10.63 -6.93 -12.83
CA LYS A 497 -10.71 -8.18 -13.58
C LYS A 497 -10.69 -7.95 -15.09
N ALA A 498 -11.32 -6.88 -15.57
CA ALA A 498 -11.23 -6.49 -16.98
C ALA A 498 -9.80 -6.11 -17.39
N PHE A 499 -9.09 -5.30 -16.60
CA PHE A 499 -7.69 -4.96 -16.89
C PHE A 499 -6.77 -6.17 -16.85
N LEU A 500 -6.95 -7.08 -15.90
CA LEU A 500 -6.16 -8.31 -15.82
C LEU A 500 -6.43 -9.26 -17.00
N ALA A 501 -7.68 -9.33 -17.47
CA ALA A 501 -8.03 -10.09 -18.67
C ALA A 501 -7.36 -9.51 -19.94
N ASP A 502 -7.17 -8.19 -19.96
CA ASP A 502 -6.44 -7.46 -21.01
C ASP A 502 -4.90 -7.47 -20.78
N LEU A 503 -4.41 -8.23 -19.79
CA LEU A 503 -3.00 -8.32 -19.39
C LEU A 503 -2.38 -6.96 -18.98
N ASP A 504 -3.20 -6.02 -18.50
CA ASP A 504 -2.80 -4.65 -18.13
C ASP A 504 -2.69 -4.48 -16.60
N ASP A 505 -1.68 -5.12 -16.00
CA ASP A 505 -1.41 -5.00 -14.55
C ASP A 505 -1.18 -3.55 -14.12
N TYR A 506 -0.59 -2.73 -14.99
CA TYR A 506 -0.36 -1.32 -14.73
C TYR A 506 -1.68 -0.59 -14.44
N SER A 507 -2.68 -0.75 -15.30
CA SER A 507 -3.98 -0.12 -15.10
C SER A 507 -4.76 -0.72 -13.93
N ALA A 508 -4.62 -2.02 -13.68
CA ALA A 508 -5.21 -2.69 -12.52
C ALA A 508 -4.68 -2.09 -11.19
N ILE A 509 -3.36 -1.97 -11.05
CA ILE A 509 -2.70 -1.38 -9.88
C ILE A 509 -3.05 0.11 -9.77
N LEU A 510 -3.03 0.85 -10.88
CA LEU A 510 -3.38 2.28 -10.90
C LEU A 510 -4.82 2.54 -10.45
N LEU A 511 -5.76 1.70 -10.88
CA LEU A 511 -7.16 1.76 -10.45
C LEU A 511 -7.30 1.55 -8.94
N LYS A 512 -6.65 0.50 -8.40
CA LYS A 512 -6.69 0.21 -6.96
C LYS A 512 -6.07 1.34 -6.14
N ALA A 513 -4.91 1.86 -6.55
CA ALA A 513 -4.27 2.99 -5.89
C ALA A 513 -5.17 4.24 -5.89
N LEU A 514 -5.87 4.51 -7.00
CA LEU A 514 -6.85 5.60 -7.09
C LEU A 514 -8.08 5.36 -6.20
N ALA A 515 -8.60 4.14 -6.14
CA ALA A 515 -9.71 3.79 -5.26
C ALA A 515 -9.36 4.03 -3.79
N ASP A 516 -8.17 3.65 -3.35
CA ASP A 516 -7.66 3.95 -2.00
C ASP A 516 -7.56 5.45 -1.75
N ARG A 517 -7.02 6.21 -2.71
CA ARG A 517 -6.96 7.68 -2.61
C ARG A 517 -8.34 8.31 -2.49
N LEU A 518 -9.33 7.79 -3.21
CA LEU A 518 -10.72 8.25 -3.13
C LEU A 518 -11.36 7.88 -1.79
N ALA A 519 -11.09 6.70 -1.24
CA ALA A 519 -11.61 6.32 0.07
C ALA A 519 -11.08 7.22 1.19
N GLU A 520 -9.77 7.51 1.18
CA GLU A 520 -9.13 8.46 2.11
C GLU A 520 -9.63 9.90 1.91
N GLY A 521 -9.73 10.35 0.67
CA GLY A 521 -10.31 11.65 0.33
C GLY A 521 -11.74 11.80 0.81
N LEU A 522 -12.55 10.73 0.74
CA LEU A 522 -13.91 10.72 1.26
C LEU A 522 -13.94 10.76 2.79
N ALA A 523 -13.00 10.09 3.48
CA ALA A 523 -12.86 10.17 4.92
C ALA A 523 -12.53 11.61 5.38
N GLU A 524 -11.58 12.28 4.70
CA GLU A 524 -11.25 13.69 4.96
C GLU A 524 -12.45 14.60 4.68
N ARG A 525 -13.14 14.40 3.55
CA ARG A 525 -14.31 15.18 3.17
C ARG A 525 -15.46 15.02 4.16
N MET A 526 -15.75 13.79 4.61
CA MET A 526 -16.79 13.55 5.61
C MET A 526 -16.40 14.16 6.96
N HIS A 527 -15.14 14.05 7.36
CA HIS A 527 -14.67 14.67 8.58
C HIS A 527 -14.83 16.20 8.52
N GLN A 528 -14.40 16.85 7.43
CA GLN A 528 -14.59 18.28 7.22
C GLN A 528 -16.06 18.67 7.38
N ARG A 529 -16.98 17.98 6.69
CA ARG A 529 -18.42 18.26 6.79
C ARG A 529 -18.97 17.98 8.18
N VAL A 530 -18.43 17.02 8.91
CA VAL A 530 -18.78 16.82 10.32
C VAL A 530 -18.40 18.03 11.15
N ARG A 531 -17.19 18.58 10.98
CA ARG A 531 -16.73 19.76 11.74
C ARG A 531 -17.51 21.03 11.40
N THR A 532 -17.86 21.23 10.12
CA THR A 532 -18.45 22.48 9.62
C THR A 532 -19.98 22.46 9.54
N GLU A 533 -20.57 21.35 9.11
CA GLU A 533 -21.99 21.24 8.79
C GLU A 533 -22.79 20.47 9.84
N PHE A 534 -22.33 19.27 10.21
CA PHE A 534 -23.15 18.29 10.93
C PHE A 534 -23.00 18.34 12.46
N TRP A 535 -21.77 18.25 12.97
CA TRP A 535 -21.47 18.56 14.36
C TRP A 535 -21.29 20.08 14.53
N ALA A 536 -20.73 20.73 13.50
CA ALA A 536 -20.71 22.18 13.35
C ALA A 536 -20.04 22.93 14.51
N TYR A 537 -19.02 22.34 15.13
CA TYR A 537 -18.20 23.02 16.15
C TYR A 537 -17.14 23.95 15.55
N ALA A 538 -16.97 23.93 14.22
CA ALA A 538 -16.10 24.83 13.47
C ALA A 538 -16.78 25.31 12.16
N PRO A 539 -17.94 25.99 12.22
CA PRO A 539 -18.74 26.32 11.03
C PRO A 539 -18.06 27.32 10.07
N ASN A 540 -17.08 28.08 10.58
CA ASN A 540 -16.33 29.08 9.81
C ASN A 540 -14.95 28.57 9.36
N GLU A 541 -14.69 27.26 9.47
CA GLU A 541 -13.43 26.67 9.01
C GLU A 541 -13.26 26.83 7.49
N ALA A 542 -12.15 27.40 7.06
CA ALA A 542 -11.80 27.64 5.65
C ALA A 542 -10.36 27.17 5.37
N LEU A 543 -10.10 25.88 5.62
CA LEU A 543 -8.79 25.27 5.45
C LEU A 543 -8.52 24.86 4.00
N SER A 544 -7.29 25.03 3.55
CA SER A 544 -6.82 24.48 2.27
C SER A 544 -6.61 22.96 2.37
N SER A 545 -6.52 22.25 1.24
CA SER A 545 -6.20 20.81 1.24
C SER A 545 -4.87 20.52 1.95
N ALA A 546 -3.88 21.40 1.83
CA ALA A 546 -2.60 21.27 2.53
C ALA A 546 -2.75 21.41 4.05
N ASP A 547 -3.64 22.31 4.51
CA ASP A 547 -3.93 22.47 5.94
C ASP A 547 -4.74 21.29 6.50
N LEU A 548 -5.62 20.68 5.69
CA LEU A 548 -6.35 19.47 6.05
C LEU A 548 -5.39 18.27 6.23
N ILE A 549 -4.46 18.06 5.29
CA ILE A 549 -3.43 17.01 5.38
C ILE A 549 -2.53 17.24 6.59
N ALA A 550 -2.18 18.50 6.89
CA ALA A 550 -1.42 18.88 8.08
C ALA A 550 -2.24 18.88 9.38
N GLU A 551 -3.50 18.43 9.33
CA GLU A 551 -4.41 18.31 10.46
C GLU A 551 -4.61 19.61 11.25
N LYS A 552 -4.59 20.78 10.58
CA LYS A 552 -4.74 22.11 11.22
C LYS A 552 -6.20 22.45 11.61
N TYR A 553 -7.02 21.45 11.89
CA TYR A 553 -8.39 21.60 12.35
C TYR A 553 -8.53 21.17 13.81
N ARG A 554 -9.66 21.53 14.41
CA ARG A 554 -10.04 21.09 15.75
C ARG A 554 -10.61 19.66 15.70
N GLY A 555 -10.19 18.81 16.64
CA GLY A 555 -10.67 17.45 16.79
C GLY A 555 -9.90 16.42 15.96
N ILE A 556 -10.18 15.14 16.18
CA ILE A 556 -9.47 14.02 15.54
C ILE A 556 -10.46 12.95 15.07
N ARG A 557 -9.98 12.07 14.17
CA ARG A 557 -10.76 10.96 13.59
C ARG A 557 -10.14 9.57 13.79
N PRO A 558 -9.89 9.11 15.03
CA PRO A 558 -9.15 7.88 15.30
C PRO A 558 -9.83 6.65 14.68
N ALA A 559 -9.03 5.85 13.97
CA ALA A 559 -9.45 4.64 13.29
C ALA A 559 -8.91 3.39 14.00
N PRO A 560 -9.74 2.38 14.32
CA PRO A 560 -9.29 1.14 14.93
C PRO A 560 -8.21 0.42 14.12
N GLY A 561 -7.14 0.01 14.80
CA GLY A 561 -5.91 -0.56 14.23
C GLY A 561 -4.74 0.43 14.18
N TYR A 562 -5.01 1.74 14.28
CA TYR A 562 -3.94 2.74 14.43
C TYR A 562 -3.38 2.75 15.86
N PRO A 563 -2.15 3.26 16.08
CA PRO A 563 -1.49 3.23 17.39
C PRO A 563 -2.26 3.86 18.55
N ALA A 564 -3.21 4.77 18.29
CA ALA A 564 -4.04 5.40 19.31
C ALA A 564 -5.19 4.51 19.81
N CYS A 565 -5.60 3.54 19.00
CA CYS A 565 -6.66 2.57 19.26
C CYS A 565 -6.36 1.30 18.47
N PRO A 566 -5.35 0.51 18.91
CA PRO A 566 -4.82 -0.60 18.13
C PRO A 566 -5.73 -1.83 18.09
N GLU A 567 -6.80 -1.85 18.90
CA GLU A 567 -7.75 -2.95 19.00
C GLU A 567 -8.77 -2.87 17.84
N HIS A 568 -8.86 -3.94 17.04
CA HIS A 568 -9.62 -3.95 15.79
C HIS A 568 -11.11 -4.31 15.95
N SER A 569 -11.45 -5.10 16.95
CA SER A 569 -12.77 -5.76 17.05
C SER A 569 -13.90 -4.81 17.42
N VAL A 570 -13.61 -3.59 17.90
CA VAL A 570 -14.61 -2.51 18.01
C VAL A 570 -15.30 -2.19 16.67
N LYS A 571 -14.66 -2.47 15.53
CA LYS A 571 -15.26 -2.30 14.20
C LYS A 571 -16.57 -3.07 14.05
N GLY A 572 -16.72 -4.24 14.68
CA GLY A 572 -17.95 -5.03 14.65
C GLY A 572 -19.16 -4.23 15.15
N GLU A 573 -19.02 -3.64 16.35
CA GLU A 573 -20.06 -2.81 16.95
C GLU A 573 -20.27 -1.50 16.18
N MET A 574 -19.20 -0.88 15.67
CA MET A 574 -19.31 0.30 14.81
C MET A 574 -20.14 0.01 13.55
N PHE A 575 -19.87 -1.11 12.87
CA PHE A 575 -20.58 -1.50 11.64
C PHE A 575 -22.04 -1.82 11.94
N ARG A 576 -22.33 -2.46 13.08
CA ARG A 576 -23.69 -2.72 13.55
C ARG A 576 -24.45 -1.43 13.81
N VAL A 577 -23.89 -0.51 14.59
CA VAL A 577 -24.53 0.76 14.97
C VAL A 577 -24.72 1.68 13.75
N LEU A 578 -23.73 1.75 12.84
CA LEU A 578 -23.84 2.53 11.62
C LEU A 578 -24.75 1.88 10.56
N GLY A 579 -25.00 0.57 10.64
CA GLY A 579 -25.60 -0.20 9.56
C GLY A 579 -24.74 -0.14 8.29
N ALA A 580 -23.44 -0.42 8.43
CA ALA A 580 -22.47 -0.31 7.33
C ALA A 580 -22.79 -1.21 6.12
N ALA A 581 -23.51 -2.31 6.33
CA ALA A 581 -24.03 -3.15 5.24
C ALA A 581 -24.90 -2.35 4.25
N ASP A 582 -25.61 -1.32 4.72
CA ASP A 582 -26.43 -0.48 3.87
C ASP A 582 -25.58 0.23 2.82
N ILE A 583 -24.34 0.62 3.13
CA ILE A 583 -23.44 1.30 2.20
C ILE A 583 -22.54 0.33 1.41
N GLY A 584 -22.80 -0.97 1.49
CA GLY A 584 -22.04 -2.01 0.79
C GLY A 584 -20.74 -2.39 1.47
N MET A 585 -20.60 -2.13 2.77
CA MET A 585 -19.40 -2.47 3.53
C MET A 585 -19.63 -3.67 4.46
N SER A 586 -18.61 -4.52 4.59
CA SER A 586 -18.59 -5.66 5.51
C SER A 586 -17.21 -5.84 6.17
N LEU A 587 -17.13 -6.75 7.15
CA LEU A 587 -15.88 -7.09 7.83
C LEU A 587 -15.51 -8.55 7.57
N THR A 588 -14.21 -8.83 7.49
CA THR A 588 -13.67 -10.18 7.54
C THR A 588 -13.60 -10.68 8.99
N GLU A 589 -13.27 -11.96 9.16
CA GLU A 589 -13.00 -12.56 10.47
C GLU A 589 -11.83 -11.91 11.23
N SER A 590 -10.88 -11.29 10.51
CA SER A 590 -9.76 -10.52 11.10
C SER A 590 -10.04 -9.01 11.15
N TRP A 591 -11.31 -8.61 11.02
CA TRP A 591 -11.74 -7.21 11.08
C TRP A 591 -11.15 -6.29 9.99
N ALA A 592 -10.71 -6.88 8.87
CA ALA A 592 -10.43 -6.13 7.64
C ALA A 592 -11.75 -5.68 7.01
N MET A 593 -11.74 -4.54 6.33
CA MET A 593 -12.95 -3.99 5.71
C MET A 593 -13.03 -4.39 4.24
N LEU A 594 -14.24 -4.73 3.80
CA LEU A 594 -14.58 -4.91 2.41
C LEU A 594 -15.58 -3.83 1.98
N PRO A 595 -15.42 -3.20 0.80
CA PRO A 595 -14.29 -3.30 -0.13
C PRO A 595 -12.95 -2.85 0.51
N ALA A 596 -11.81 -3.26 -0.06
CA ALA A 596 -10.48 -2.91 0.48
C ALA A 596 -10.28 -1.40 0.62
N ALA A 597 -10.66 -0.63 -0.41
CA ALA A 597 -10.66 0.83 -0.42
C ALA A 597 -11.78 1.41 0.48
N SER A 598 -11.59 1.30 1.79
CA SER A 598 -12.52 1.71 2.83
C SER A 598 -11.82 2.27 4.06
N VAL A 599 -12.48 3.20 4.75
CA VAL A 599 -12.00 3.79 6.02
C VAL A 599 -13.16 3.81 7.01
N SER A 600 -12.90 3.46 8.26
CA SER A 600 -13.86 3.65 9.36
C SER A 600 -13.14 4.09 10.63
N GLY A 601 -13.87 4.83 11.47
CA GLY A 601 -13.32 5.38 12.70
C GLY A 601 -14.34 6.16 13.50
N PHE A 602 -13.83 6.88 14.49
CA PHE A 602 -14.60 7.76 15.35
C PHE A 602 -14.31 9.22 15.04
N TYR A 603 -15.09 10.15 15.60
CA TYR A 603 -14.82 11.58 15.63
C TYR A 603 -14.84 12.07 17.08
N LEU A 604 -13.79 12.79 17.49
CA LEU A 604 -13.68 13.42 18.80
C LEU A 604 -13.50 14.94 18.63
N ALA A 605 -14.41 15.73 19.20
CA ALA A 605 -14.47 17.18 18.98
C ALA A 605 -13.67 18.02 19.98
N HIS A 606 -13.10 17.40 21.03
CA HIS A 606 -12.36 18.14 22.05
C HIS A 606 -11.10 18.79 21.44
N PRO A 607 -10.83 20.09 21.68
CA PRO A 607 -9.71 20.80 21.05
C PRO A 607 -8.32 20.27 21.42
N GLU A 608 -8.18 19.61 22.57
CA GLU A 608 -6.92 18.99 22.98
C GLU A 608 -6.77 17.51 22.57
N ALA A 609 -7.78 16.95 21.90
CA ALA A 609 -7.71 15.58 21.41
C ALA A 609 -6.57 15.45 20.39
N LYS A 610 -5.78 14.38 20.50
CA LYS A 610 -4.59 14.16 19.67
C LYS A 610 -4.35 12.67 19.47
N TYR A 611 -3.70 12.34 18.37
CA TYR A 611 -3.15 10.99 18.18
C TYR A 611 -1.95 10.77 19.09
N PHE A 612 -1.85 9.57 19.64
CA PHE A 612 -0.72 9.11 20.43
C PHE A 612 -0.55 7.61 20.19
N ASN A 613 0.62 7.06 20.51
CA ASN A 613 0.81 5.61 20.53
C ASN A 613 0.52 5.11 21.94
N VAL A 614 -0.46 4.20 22.09
CA VAL A 614 -0.77 3.54 23.38
C VAL A 614 0.50 2.89 23.95
N GLY A 615 1.31 2.26 23.10
CA GLY A 615 2.53 1.59 23.52
C GLY A 615 2.25 0.39 24.43
N PRO A 616 3.27 -0.17 25.10
CA PRO A 616 3.10 -1.40 25.85
C PRO A 616 2.12 -1.28 27.01
N VAL A 617 1.35 -2.34 27.25
CA VAL A 617 0.36 -2.45 28.33
C VAL A 617 0.69 -3.65 29.24
N GLY A 618 0.47 -3.47 30.54
CA GLY A 618 0.68 -4.49 31.56
C GLY A 618 -0.46 -5.49 31.67
N ASN A 619 -0.20 -6.60 32.36
CA ASN A 619 -1.19 -7.66 32.58
C ASN A 619 -2.41 -7.18 33.38
N ASP A 620 -2.24 -6.19 34.25
CA ASP A 620 -3.32 -5.55 35.01
C ASP A 620 -4.31 -4.83 34.07
N GLN A 621 -3.82 -4.06 33.11
CA GLN A 621 -4.66 -3.40 32.10
C GLN A 621 -5.29 -4.39 31.12
N LYS A 622 -4.54 -5.41 30.69
CA LYS A 622 -5.10 -6.48 29.86
C LYS A 622 -6.29 -7.15 30.56
N SER A 623 -6.09 -7.60 31.80
CA SER A 623 -7.13 -8.30 32.56
C SER A 623 -8.36 -7.41 32.82
N ASP A 624 -8.12 -6.13 33.13
CA ASP A 624 -9.18 -5.12 33.30
C ASP A 624 -9.95 -4.89 31.99
N TRP A 625 -9.27 -4.77 30.86
CA TRP A 625 -9.92 -4.64 29.55
C TRP A 625 -10.75 -5.88 29.20
N GLU A 626 -10.22 -7.09 29.39
CA GLU A 626 -10.92 -8.36 29.12
C GLU A 626 -12.18 -8.50 29.97
N CYS A 627 -12.10 -8.09 31.24
CA CYS A 627 -13.25 -8.04 32.15
C CYS A 627 -14.32 -7.07 31.64
N ARG A 628 -13.94 -5.86 31.22
CA ARG A 628 -14.88 -4.84 30.72
C ARG A 628 -15.51 -5.20 29.38
N ALA A 629 -14.72 -5.81 28.48
CA ALA A 629 -15.16 -6.19 27.14
C ALA A 629 -15.90 -7.54 27.11
N GLY A 630 -15.79 -8.36 28.16
CA GLY A 630 -16.39 -9.69 28.21
C GLY A 630 -15.80 -10.69 27.21
N ARG A 631 -14.59 -10.41 26.69
CA ARG A 631 -13.88 -11.22 25.69
C ARG A 631 -12.37 -11.08 25.84
N PRO A 632 -11.58 -12.05 25.35
CA PRO A 632 -10.12 -11.92 25.32
C PRO A 632 -9.70 -10.69 24.52
N LEU A 633 -8.67 -9.99 24.99
CA LEU A 633 -8.02 -8.95 24.21
C LEU A 633 -7.17 -9.69 23.18
N GLU A 634 -7.57 -9.61 21.91
CA GLU A 634 -6.88 -10.29 20.81
C GLU A 634 -5.38 -10.04 20.90
N SER A 635 -4.59 -11.11 20.73
CA SER A 635 -3.16 -11.11 21.04
C SER A 635 -2.39 -10.07 20.26
N VAL A 636 -2.87 -9.63 19.09
CA VAL A 636 -2.27 -8.54 18.32
C VAL A 636 -2.27 -7.20 19.04
N ALA A 637 -3.34 -6.87 19.78
CA ALA A 637 -3.39 -5.68 20.61
C ALA A 637 -2.50 -5.81 21.85
N VAL A 638 -2.02 -7.00 22.21
CA VAL A 638 -1.17 -7.27 23.37
C VAL A 638 0.30 -7.51 23.00
N GLN A 639 0.59 -8.15 21.85
CA GLN A 639 1.91 -8.61 21.43
C GLN A 639 2.70 -7.55 20.65
N ALA A 640 2.01 -6.64 19.94
CA ALA A 640 2.61 -5.37 19.50
C ALA A 640 2.92 -4.43 20.69
N LEU A 641 2.44 -4.78 21.89
CA LEU A 641 2.45 -4.00 23.13
C LEU A 641 3.13 -4.75 24.31
N ALA A 642 3.96 -5.77 24.08
CA ALA A 642 4.72 -6.42 25.14
C ALA A 642 6.19 -5.93 25.14
N PRO A 643 6.76 -5.52 26.28
CA PRO A 643 8.20 -5.62 26.49
C PRO A 643 8.65 -7.04 26.17
N SER A 644 9.84 -7.18 25.58
CA SER A 644 10.55 -8.44 25.42
C SER A 644 10.35 -9.30 26.68
N ALA A 645 9.60 -10.40 26.58
CA ALA A 645 9.59 -11.39 27.64
C ALA A 645 11.02 -11.94 27.72
N ALA A 646 11.62 -11.83 28.90
CA ALA A 646 12.96 -12.32 29.20
C ALA A 646 13.05 -13.84 29.07
#